data_AF-A0A2H6AJZ1-F1
#
_entry.id   AF-A0A2H6AJZ1-F1
#
_cell.length_a   1.000
_cell.length_b   1.000
_cell.length_c   1.000
_cell.angle_alpha   90.00
_cell.angle_beta   90.00
_cell.angle_gamma   90.00
#
_symmetry.space_group_name_H-M   'P 1'
#
loop_
_entity.id
_entity.type
_entity.pdbx_description
1 polymer ?
#
loop_
_entity_poly.entity_id
_entity_poly.type
_entity_poly.pdbx_seq_one_letter_code
_entity_poly.pdbx_strand_id
1 'polypeptide(L)'
;MAIKRKLKTLARPSLAEVLDRYSEEGELYKKLEDNKVLCYACGHRCVIHDGLRGICKVRYNRGGKLFVPKGYVAALQCDPTEKKPFFHVLPGSLTLTFGMLGCDYHCAYCFPAETPVVTNLGVLPIEEVFNLGKCREKREDAEISYPEGLQAITESGSFCRVLKVFKHYYSGRMTVIKPYYFPEFRCTEDHRIYATKDPSGNNIEVLKAKNLTKEHFLVIPKNFCFSSDYSISAYEILGEFKPAFKIPQAPTSSDVNRIMEASSQGIDSKELGVEFGKDPSYIRHVRSKVRRGSWRTEDIGEATLEGGKVRFLTEKKLGIPQDIPLNEDFARLLGYYLAKGCVTQVKNRPNSYTLYFTLSPNGYDLAYNIRSLIAKTLGLKAGVVKRPTSIAVTLDKASAALLFKSLCGERASTKRVPDVLFDAKRPIVESFLQAYIEGGGHIYPDGKVRVATISRNLAYGIAWLALKLGYLPSLYESKLPEKKVTEGRDVCHSTSRYTVVWYKEKARNHRYIETDRYYLIPLRSISTEEFAGYVYNLEVDKEHNYLANFFLVKNCQNWITSQALRDPVAGIEPMPITAEEIVSLAKRYDARMVASSYNEPLITAEWAKDIFTLAKKEGFKTAFISNGNATKEVLEYLRPVTDCYKVDLKSMQDRNYRKLGGLLSTVLETISRLVEMGFWVEVVTLVVPGFNDSDDELRAAARYLVSVSPDIPWHVTAFHKDYKMTDPENTPPETLIRAVQIGYEAGLRFVYAGNLPGMVRDYENTYCPDCHALLVKRYGYRILDYKITPEGRCPSCNRSIPGIWW
;
A
#
# COMPACT_ATOMS: atom_id res chain seq x y z
N MET A 1 12.60 41.28 -27.52
CA MET A 1 11.29 41.70 -26.99
C MET A 1 10.30 40.55 -27.12
N ALA A 2 9.99 39.95 -25.97
CA ALA A 2 8.81 39.15 -25.59
C ALA A 2 7.85 38.56 -26.65
N ILE A 3 8.07 37.31 -27.09
CA ILE A 3 7.00 36.31 -27.34
C ILE A 3 7.55 34.89 -27.09
N LYS A 4 7.74 34.50 -25.82
CA LYS A 4 7.78 33.09 -25.39
C LYS A 4 6.87 32.96 -24.18
N ARG A 5 5.56 32.95 -24.43
CA ARG A 5 4.53 32.85 -23.40
C ARG A 5 4.23 31.37 -23.15
N LYS A 6 4.72 30.88 -22.00
CA LYS A 6 4.21 29.77 -21.18
C LYS A 6 3.07 28.93 -21.81
N LEU A 7 3.39 27.76 -22.33
CA LEU A 7 2.50 26.60 -22.29
C LEU A 7 2.96 25.73 -21.11
N LYS A 8 2.40 26.01 -19.93
CA LYS A 8 2.35 25.02 -18.85
C LYS A 8 1.48 23.89 -19.36
N THR A 9 2.04 22.70 -19.53
CA THR A 9 1.28 21.44 -19.62
C THR A 9 0.40 21.34 -18.38
N LEU A 10 -0.89 21.65 -18.51
CA LEU A 10 -1.90 21.46 -17.47
C LEU A 10 -2.04 19.95 -17.25
N ALA A 11 -1.55 19.44 -16.11
CA ALA A 11 -1.85 18.09 -15.66
C ALA A 11 -3.37 17.91 -15.62
N ARG A 12 -3.88 16.76 -16.11
CA ARG A 12 -5.30 16.41 -15.97
C ARG A 12 -5.64 16.34 -14.48
N PRO A 13 -6.77 16.92 -14.04
CA PRO A 13 -7.19 16.85 -12.64
C PRO A 13 -7.41 15.39 -12.22
N SER A 14 -7.00 15.03 -11.01
CA SER A 14 -7.26 13.73 -10.39
C SER A 14 -8.76 13.53 -10.16
N LEU A 15 -9.22 12.27 -10.06
CA LEU A 15 -10.64 11.99 -9.80
C LEU A 15 -11.12 12.60 -8.48
N ALA A 16 -10.26 12.70 -7.46
CA ALA A 16 -10.56 13.41 -6.22
C ALA A 16 -10.82 14.91 -6.46
N GLU A 17 -9.98 15.57 -7.26
CA GLU A 17 -10.16 16.98 -7.63
C GLU A 17 -11.36 17.21 -8.56
N VAL A 18 -11.76 16.20 -9.34
CA VAL A 18 -13.01 16.24 -10.11
C VAL A 18 -14.21 16.10 -9.18
N LEU A 19 -14.22 15.12 -8.27
CA LEU A 19 -15.32 14.93 -7.32
C LEU A 19 -15.48 16.07 -6.31
N ASP A 20 -14.39 16.75 -5.94
CA ASP A 20 -14.46 17.92 -5.06
C ASP A 20 -15.21 19.09 -5.71
N ARG A 21 -15.23 19.17 -7.05
CA ARG A 21 -16.08 20.15 -7.77
C ARG A 21 -17.56 19.79 -7.68
N TYR A 22 -17.85 18.52 -7.45
CA TYR A 22 -19.17 17.96 -7.25
C TYR A 22 -19.42 17.69 -5.76
N SER A 23 -19.09 18.68 -4.93
CA SER A 23 -19.32 18.60 -3.48
C SER A 23 -19.80 19.92 -2.92
N GLU A 24 -20.63 19.85 -1.89
CA GLU A 24 -21.12 21.00 -1.12
C GLU A 24 -21.08 20.72 0.38
N GLU A 25 -21.30 21.74 1.21
CA GLU A 25 -21.46 21.55 2.65
C GLU A 25 -22.70 20.68 2.94
N GLY A 26 -22.50 19.54 3.60
CA GLY A 26 -23.57 18.61 3.96
C GLY A 26 -24.25 18.96 5.29
N GLU A 27 -25.30 18.23 5.64
CA GLU A 27 -26.11 18.48 6.85
C GLU A 27 -25.83 17.45 7.97
N LEU A 28 -25.34 16.25 7.62
CA LEU A 28 -25.22 15.12 8.56
C LEU A 28 -23.90 15.13 9.33
N TYR A 29 -23.64 16.19 10.09
CA TYR A 29 -22.46 16.25 10.95
C TYR A 29 -22.62 17.17 12.16
N LYS A 30 -21.76 16.93 13.16
CA LYS A 30 -21.56 17.85 14.28
C LYS A 30 -20.17 18.49 14.18
N LYS A 31 -20.11 19.81 14.35
CA LYS A 31 -18.84 20.54 14.50
C LYS A 31 -18.23 20.23 15.86
N LEU A 32 -16.93 19.99 15.86
CA LEU A 32 -16.12 19.76 17.06
C LEU A 32 -15.03 20.85 17.15
N GLU A 33 -14.26 20.82 18.24
CA GLU A 33 -13.10 21.71 18.43
C GLU A 33 -12.01 21.46 17.37
N ASP A 34 -11.08 22.42 17.20
CA ASP A 34 -9.96 22.37 16.25
C ASP A 34 -10.37 22.12 14.79
N ASN A 35 -11.48 22.73 14.34
CA ASN A 35 -12.05 22.50 13.01
C ASN A 35 -12.36 21.03 12.71
N LYS A 36 -12.48 20.13 13.70
CA LYS A 36 -12.88 18.74 13.48
C LYS A 36 -14.39 18.64 13.23
N VAL A 37 -14.82 17.59 12.54
CA VAL A 37 -16.24 17.27 12.35
C VAL A 37 -16.52 15.82 12.69
N LEU A 38 -17.66 15.54 13.32
CA LEU A 38 -18.19 14.19 13.53
C LEU A 38 -19.26 13.91 12.47
N CYS A 39 -19.00 13.01 11.54
CA CYS A 39 -19.93 12.63 10.48
C CYS A 39 -20.98 11.64 11.00
N TYR A 40 -22.25 11.85 10.66
CA TYR A 40 -23.36 10.99 11.06
C TYR A 40 -23.91 10.11 9.93
N ALA A 41 -23.31 10.11 8.75
CA ALA A 41 -23.85 9.40 7.59
C ALA A 41 -23.97 7.88 7.75
N CYS A 42 -23.09 7.25 8.53
CA CYS A 42 -23.05 5.80 8.74
C CYS A 42 -22.48 5.44 10.12
N GLY A 43 -22.61 4.17 10.50
CA GLY A 43 -22.26 3.62 11.81
C GLY A 43 -20.79 3.81 12.21
N HIS A 44 -19.90 4.16 11.27
CA HIS A 44 -18.51 4.51 11.55
C HIS A 44 -18.34 5.79 12.36
N ARG A 45 -19.33 6.70 12.31
CA ARG A 45 -19.31 7.98 13.03
C ARG A 45 -17.94 8.69 12.96
N CYS A 46 -17.39 8.84 11.75
CA CYS A 46 -16.02 9.31 11.58
C CYS A 46 -15.80 10.69 12.21
N VAL A 47 -14.77 10.83 13.04
CA VAL A 47 -14.18 12.13 13.40
C VAL A 47 -13.18 12.51 12.30
N ILE A 48 -13.50 13.54 11.53
CA ILE A 48 -12.70 13.97 10.37
C ILE A 48 -12.01 15.29 10.73
N HIS A 49 -10.68 15.29 10.77
CA HIS A 49 -9.89 16.50 11.01
C HIS A 49 -9.90 17.42 9.79
N ASP A 50 -9.59 18.70 10.01
CA ASP A 50 -9.53 19.68 8.92
C ASP A 50 -8.57 19.25 7.80
N GLY A 51 -9.01 19.41 6.55
CA GLY A 51 -8.28 18.99 5.35
C GLY A 51 -8.30 17.48 5.06
N LEU A 52 -8.91 16.65 5.92
CA LEU A 52 -8.95 15.19 5.75
C LEU A 52 -10.28 14.68 5.20
N ARG A 53 -10.27 13.43 4.73
CA ARG A 53 -11.44 12.70 4.21
C ARG A 53 -11.89 11.61 5.19
N GLY A 54 -13.18 11.38 5.30
CA GLY A 54 -13.75 10.28 6.07
C GLY A 54 -13.41 8.91 5.49
N ILE A 55 -13.83 7.84 6.17
CA ILE A 55 -13.51 6.47 5.74
C ILE A 55 -13.92 6.22 4.29
N CYS A 56 -15.12 6.67 3.89
CA CYS A 56 -15.67 6.51 2.53
C CYS A 56 -14.91 7.28 1.43
N LYS A 57 -13.97 8.16 1.79
CA LYS A 57 -13.17 9.06 0.93
C LYS A 57 -13.95 10.12 0.15
N VAL A 58 -15.26 9.99 0.00
CA VAL A 58 -16.08 10.97 -0.73
C VAL A 58 -16.60 12.12 0.14
N ARG A 59 -16.70 11.92 1.46
CA ARG A 59 -17.01 12.97 2.43
C ARG A 59 -15.73 13.51 3.06
N TYR A 60 -15.55 14.82 3.15
CA TYR A 60 -14.31 15.43 3.62
C TYR A 60 -14.52 16.71 4.40
N ASN A 61 -13.58 17.09 5.25
CA ASN A 61 -13.67 18.28 6.07
C ASN A 61 -12.77 19.40 5.51
N ARG A 62 -13.30 20.62 5.43
CA ARG A 62 -12.54 21.82 5.08
C ARG A 62 -13.05 23.01 5.89
N GLY A 63 -12.19 23.55 6.76
CA GLY A 63 -12.49 24.69 7.62
C GLY A 63 -13.60 24.40 8.64
N GLY A 64 -13.67 23.17 9.17
CA GLY A 64 -14.71 22.76 10.12
C GLY A 64 -16.09 22.55 9.49
N LYS A 65 -16.13 22.36 8.16
CA LYS A 65 -17.34 22.08 7.39
C LYS A 65 -17.20 20.76 6.67
N LEU A 66 -18.19 19.88 6.82
CA LEU A 66 -18.21 18.61 6.10
C LEU A 66 -18.72 18.84 4.68
N PHE A 67 -17.90 18.55 3.68
CA PHE A 67 -18.27 18.51 2.28
C PHE A 67 -18.70 17.09 1.88
N VAL A 68 -19.80 17.00 1.12
CA VAL A 68 -20.45 15.75 0.72
C VAL A 68 -20.71 15.73 -0.79
N PRO A 69 -20.78 14.54 -1.43
CA PRO A 69 -21.01 14.41 -2.88
C PRO A 69 -22.36 14.96 -3.34
N LYS A 70 -22.40 15.66 -4.49
CA LYS A 70 -23.63 16.19 -5.09
C LYS A 70 -23.52 16.41 -6.61
N GLY A 71 -24.65 16.29 -7.33
CA GLY A 71 -24.75 16.74 -8.72
C GLY A 71 -24.09 15.79 -9.74
N TYR A 72 -23.86 14.53 -9.36
CA TYR A 72 -23.38 13.50 -10.27
C TYR A 72 -23.91 12.11 -9.87
N VAL A 73 -23.76 11.15 -10.77
CA VAL A 73 -23.95 9.72 -10.50
C VAL A 73 -22.80 8.92 -11.12
N ALA A 74 -22.51 7.76 -10.54
CA ALA A 74 -21.56 6.78 -11.09
C ALA A 74 -22.27 5.61 -11.78
N ALA A 75 -23.53 5.38 -11.44
CA ALA A 75 -24.40 4.40 -12.07
C ALA A 75 -25.82 4.94 -12.10
N LEU A 76 -26.51 4.73 -13.22
CA LEU A 76 -27.92 5.07 -13.41
C LEU A 76 -28.55 4.01 -14.30
N GLN A 77 -29.55 3.30 -13.79
CA GLN A 77 -30.22 2.20 -14.51
C GLN A 77 -31.71 2.16 -14.17
N CYS A 78 -32.54 1.89 -15.18
CA CYS A 78 -33.95 1.61 -14.97
C CYS A 78 -34.17 0.10 -15.18
N ASP A 79 -34.58 -0.60 -14.13
CA ASP A 79 -34.75 -2.05 -14.11
C ASP A 79 -36.09 -2.42 -13.42
N PRO A 80 -36.60 -3.65 -13.58
CA PRO A 80 -37.71 -4.15 -12.77
C PRO A 80 -37.44 -4.02 -11.26
N THR A 81 -38.46 -3.64 -10.51
CA THR A 81 -38.40 -3.45 -9.05
C THR A 81 -37.95 -4.72 -8.31
N GLU A 82 -38.30 -5.90 -8.84
CA GLU A 82 -37.89 -7.21 -8.34
C GLU A 82 -36.36 -7.40 -8.33
N LYS A 83 -35.64 -6.70 -9.22
CA LYS A 83 -34.16 -6.75 -9.24
C LYS A 83 -33.54 -6.04 -8.04
N LYS A 84 -34.28 -5.16 -7.34
CA LYS A 84 -33.87 -4.48 -6.10
C LYS A 84 -34.38 -5.21 -4.85
N PRO A 85 -34.48 -6.53 -4.94
CA PRO A 85 -35.36 -7.43 -4.19
C PRO A 85 -36.46 -6.74 -3.38
N PHE A 86 -37.32 -5.97 -4.04
CA PHE A 86 -38.58 -5.52 -3.47
C PHE A 86 -39.71 -6.34 -4.10
N PHE A 87 -40.23 -7.34 -3.39
CA PHE A 87 -41.31 -8.18 -3.90
C PHE A 87 -42.69 -7.71 -3.45
N HIS A 88 -42.72 -6.82 -2.45
CA HIS A 88 -43.94 -6.26 -1.86
C HIS A 88 -44.02 -4.74 -2.05
N VAL A 89 -43.29 -4.21 -3.04
CA VAL A 89 -43.39 -2.81 -3.45
C VAL A 89 -43.59 -2.77 -4.95
N LEU A 90 -44.79 -2.38 -5.36
CA LEU A 90 -45.20 -2.16 -6.75
C LEU A 90 -44.67 -3.25 -7.70
N PRO A 91 -45.00 -4.54 -7.50
CA PRO A 91 -44.47 -5.62 -8.35
C PRO A 91 -44.80 -5.39 -9.82
N GLY A 92 -43.87 -5.76 -10.69
CA GLY A 92 -43.95 -5.59 -12.14
C GLY A 92 -43.65 -4.17 -12.63
N SER A 93 -43.49 -3.20 -11.73
CA SER A 93 -43.09 -1.83 -12.08
C SER A 93 -41.59 -1.71 -12.35
N LEU A 94 -41.20 -0.59 -12.96
CA LEU A 94 -39.80 -0.20 -13.13
C LEU A 94 -39.34 0.74 -12.01
N THR A 95 -38.08 0.57 -11.60
CA THR A 95 -37.38 1.43 -10.65
C THR A 95 -36.17 2.07 -11.33
N LEU A 96 -36.14 3.40 -11.40
CA LEU A 96 -34.92 4.14 -11.76
C LEU A 96 -33.99 4.18 -10.55
N THR A 97 -32.85 3.51 -10.66
CA THR A 97 -31.86 3.41 -9.60
C THR A 97 -30.62 4.21 -9.94
N PHE A 98 -30.13 5.00 -8.99
CA PHE A 98 -28.86 5.71 -9.10
C PHE A 98 -27.90 5.33 -7.96
N GLY A 99 -26.60 5.50 -8.20
CA GLY A 99 -25.56 5.35 -7.19
C GLY A 99 -24.36 6.24 -7.48
N MET A 100 -23.54 6.51 -6.46
CA MET A 100 -22.32 7.33 -6.60
C MET A 100 -21.06 6.53 -6.20
N LEU A 101 -19.91 7.16 -6.34
CA LEU A 101 -18.61 6.59 -5.95
C LEU A 101 -18.44 6.56 -4.42
N GLY A 102 -17.62 5.64 -3.91
CA GLY A 102 -17.27 5.50 -2.47
C GLY A 102 -17.93 4.31 -1.77
N CYS A 103 -17.41 3.88 -0.61
CA CYS A 103 -17.95 2.78 0.22
C CYS A 103 -17.42 2.84 1.66
N ASP A 104 -18.20 2.39 2.64
CA ASP A 104 -17.86 2.42 4.07
C ASP A 104 -17.29 1.08 4.63
N TYR A 105 -17.10 0.05 3.81
CA TYR A 105 -16.45 -1.23 4.20
C TYR A 105 -14.99 -1.38 3.73
N HIS A 106 -14.23 -2.31 4.34
CA HIS A 106 -12.77 -2.50 4.15
C HIS A 106 -12.39 -3.61 3.14
N CYS A 107 -11.14 -3.57 2.64
CA CYS A 107 -10.53 -4.48 1.65
C CYS A 107 -9.34 -5.24 2.30
N ALA A 108 -9.13 -6.53 1.98
CA ALA A 108 -8.24 -7.46 2.72
C ALA A 108 -6.98 -8.00 1.97
N TYR A 109 -6.31 -7.23 1.09
CA TYR A 109 -5.13 -7.74 0.35
C TYR A 109 -3.84 -7.12 0.86
N CYS A 110 -2.99 -7.90 1.53
CA CYS A 110 -1.76 -7.36 2.12
C CYS A 110 -0.61 -8.38 2.17
N PHE A 111 0.57 -7.85 2.44
CA PHE A 111 1.85 -8.52 2.63
C PHE A 111 2.36 -8.32 4.06
N PRO A 112 3.14 -9.24 4.62
CA PRO A 112 3.82 -9.02 5.90
C PRO A 112 5.00 -8.04 5.72
N ALA A 113 5.46 -7.48 6.83
CA ALA A 113 6.43 -6.37 6.91
C ALA A 113 7.70 -6.56 6.07
N GLU A 114 8.22 -7.78 6.03
CA GLU A 114 9.51 -8.14 5.43
C GLU A 114 9.48 -8.25 3.91
N THR A 115 8.29 -8.23 3.30
CA THR A 115 8.13 -8.44 1.85
C THR A 115 8.91 -7.40 1.06
N PRO A 116 9.91 -7.79 0.25
CA PRO A 116 10.68 -6.83 -0.53
C PRO A 116 9.85 -6.25 -1.68
N VAL A 117 9.98 -4.96 -1.92
CA VAL A 117 9.34 -4.21 -3.01
C VAL A 117 10.42 -3.52 -3.83
N VAL A 118 10.36 -3.62 -5.16
CA VAL A 118 11.33 -2.95 -6.05
C VAL A 118 10.94 -1.48 -6.23
N THR A 119 11.74 -0.58 -5.66
CA THR A 119 11.52 0.88 -5.67
C THR A 119 12.70 1.65 -6.27
N ASN A 120 12.52 2.94 -6.55
CA ASN A 120 13.59 3.84 -7.01
C ASN A 120 14.69 4.06 -5.94
N LEU A 121 14.41 3.76 -4.68
CA LEU A 121 15.39 3.80 -3.58
C LEU A 121 16.04 2.42 -3.32
N GLY A 122 15.68 1.42 -4.13
CA GLY A 122 16.17 0.05 -4.04
C GLY A 122 15.08 -0.96 -3.69
N VAL A 123 15.50 -2.18 -3.39
CA VAL A 123 14.59 -3.26 -3.04
C VAL A 123 14.42 -3.31 -1.53
N LEU A 124 13.35 -2.70 -1.04
CA LEU A 124 13.12 -2.43 0.39
C LEU A 124 11.98 -3.30 0.94
N PRO A 125 12.05 -3.76 2.21
CA PRO A 125 10.88 -4.31 2.88
C PRO A 125 9.70 -3.33 2.84
N ILE A 126 8.47 -3.84 2.68
CA ILE A 126 7.27 -3.01 2.55
C ILE A 126 7.00 -2.16 3.81
N GLU A 127 7.45 -2.62 4.98
CA GLU A 127 7.43 -1.81 6.20
C GLU A 127 8.39 -0.62 6.13
N GLU A 128 9.58 -0.79 5.57
CA GLU A 128 10.51 0.34 5.35
C GLU A 128 9.90 1.33 4.36
N VAL A 129 9.27 0.82 3.28
CA VAL A 129 8.51 1.62 2.32
C VAL A 129 7.40 2.42 3.02
N PHE A 130 6.65 1.80 3.93
CA PHE A 130 5.66 2.50 4.76
C PHE A 130 6.32 3.58 5.63
N ASN A 131 7.48 3.30 6.22
CA ASN A 131 8.15 4.21 7.13
C ASN A 131 8.75 5.46 6.47
N LEU A 132 8.99 5.44 5.15
CA LEU A 132 9.49 6.59 4.38
C LEU A 132 8.50 7.77 4.31
N GLY A 133 7.20 7.56 4.54
CA GLY A 133 6.23 8.65 4.52
C GLY A 133 6.33 9.54 5.76
N LYS A 134 6.49 10.85 5.50
CA LYS A 134 6.53 11.90 6.53
C LYS A 134 5.14 12.20 7.10
N CYS A 135 4.10 12.09 6.28
CA CYS A 135 2.71 12.27 6.67
C CYS A 135 2.04 10.91 6.90
N ARG A 136 1.39 10.74 8.05
CA ARG A 136 0.69 9.51 8.45
C ARG A 136 -0.72 9.81 8.93
N GLU A 137 -1.68 9.05 8.42
CA GLU A 137 -3.07 9.05 8.88
C GLU A 137 -3.27 7.80 9.74
N LYS A 138 -3.49 7.98 11.06
CA LYS A 138 -3.79 6.87 11.98
C LYS A 138 -5.30 6.72 12.17
N ARG A 139 -5.77 5.48 12.12
CA ARG A 139 -7.15 5.06 12.40
C ARG A 139 -7.14 4.02 13.52
N GLU A 140 -8.33 3.64 13.99
CA GLU A 140 -8.48 2.65 15.07
C GLU A 140 -7.90 1.28 14.69
N ASP A 141 -8.00 0.89 13.43
CA ASP A 141 -7.62 -0.44 12.91
C ASP A 141 -6.48 -0.43 11.86
N ALA A 142 -6.09 0.74 11.37
CA ALA A 142 -5.16 0.90 10.26
C ALA A 142 -4.36 2.21 10.28
N GLU A 143 -3.24 2.24 9.58
CA GLU A 143 -2.44 3.43 9.32
C GLU A 143 -2.19 3.57 7.81
N ILE A 144 -2.15 4.80 7.31
CA ILE A 144 -1.81 5.12 5.92
C ILE A 144 -0.63 6.09 5.91
N SER A 145 0.38 5.77 5.12
CA SER A 145 1.58 6.58 4.92
C SER A 145 1.64 7.12 3.49
N TYR A 146 2.07 8.38 3.35
CA TYR A 146 2.15 9.09 2.07
C TYR A 146 3.61 9.45 1.75
N PRO A 147 4.35 8.61 1.02
CA PRO A 147 5.77 8.85 0.72
C PRO A 147 5.96 9.86 -0.40
N GLU A 148 6.85 10.83 -0.19
CA GLU A 148 7.25 11.82 -1.21
C GLU A 148 8.37 11.26 -2.09
N GLY A 149 8.26 11.42 -3.42
CA GLY A 149 9.31 11.02 -4.36
C GLY A 149 9.51 9.50 -4.55
N LEU A 150 8.74 8.67 -3.84
CA LEU A 150 8.83 7.21 -3.95
C LEU A 150 8.16 6.70 -5.23
N GLN A 151 8.83 5.79 -5.92
CA GLN A 151 8.33 5.11 -7.11
C GLN A 151 8.57 3.60 -7.02
N ALA A 152 7.69 2.80 -7.62
CA ALA A 152 7.81 1.35 -7.71
C ALA A 152 7.82 0.90 -9.19
N ILE A 153 8.50 -0.20 -9.48
CA ILE A 153 8.52 -0.79 -10.83
C ILE A 153 7.19 -1.49 -11.10
N THR A 154 6.62 -1.22 -12.27
CA THR A 154 5.37 -1.79 -12.78
C THR A 154 5.62 -2.78 -13.93
N GLU A 155 4.55 -3.38 -14.43
CA GLU A 155 4.54 -4.31 -15.57
C GLU A 155 5.21 -3.75 -16.81
N SER A 156 5.04 -2.46 -17.10
CA SER A 156 5.71 -1.78 -18.22
C SER A 156 7.24 -1.71 -18.08
N GLY A 157 7.78 -2.09 -16.92
CA GLY A 157 9.20 -1.98 -16.59
C GLY A 157 9.67 -0.57 -16.27
N SER A 158 8.72 0.36 -16.07
CA SER A 158 8.98 1.75 -15.70
C SER A 158 8.74 2.00 -14.21
N PHE A 159 9.37 3.04 -13.66
CA PHE A 159 9.07 3.52 -12.31
C PHE A 159 7.79 4.38 -12.31
N CYS A 160 6.76 3.91 -11.61
CA CYS A 160 5.52 4.65 -11.38
C CYS A 160 5.44 5.14 -9.94
N ARG A 161 4.79 6.30 -9.73
CA ARG A 161 4.69 6.93 -8.40
C ARG A 161 3.92 6.05 -7.43
N VAL A 162 4.44 5.90 -6.22
CA VAL A 162 3.69 5.32 -5.09
C VAL A 162 2.84 6.43 -4.46
N LEU A 163 1.52 6.24 -4.45
CA LEU A 163 0.56 7.21 -3.92
C LEU A 163 0.40 7.07 -2.41
N LYS A 164 0.25 5.83 -1.93
CA LYS A 164 -0.03 5.49 -0.52
C LYS A 164 0.58 4.15 -0.16
N VAL A 165 0.92 3.97 1.12
CA VAL A 165 1.29 2.68 1.70
C VAL A 165 0.39 2.45 2.92
N PHE A 166 -0.30 1.32 2.94
CA PHE A 166 -1.25 0.93 3.99
C PHE A 166 -0.58 0.00 4.99
N LYS A 167 -1.05 0.06 6.24
CA LYS A 167 -0.69 -0.86 7.33
C LYS A 167 -1.95 -1.15 8.13
N HIS A 168 -2.24 -2.41 8.44
CA HIS A 168 -3.29 -2.76 9.40
C HIS A 168 -2.96 -4.09 10.08
N TYR A 169 -3.60 -4.37 11.22
CA TYR A 169 -3.44 -5.68 11.87
C TYR A 169 -4.26 -6.74 11.13
N TYR A 170 -3.69 -7.92 10.93
CA TYR A 170 -4.34 -9.07 10.32
C TYR A 170 -4.08 -10.31 11.17
N SER A 171 -5.13 -11.11 11.36
CA SER A 171 -5.06 -12.42 12.01
C SER A 171 -5.80 -13.43 11.13
N GLY A 172 -5.07 -14.39 10.60
CA GLY A 172 -5.60 -15.43 9.74
C GLY A 172 -4.52 -16.09 8.90
N ARG A 173 -4.94 -16.84 7.89
CA ARG A 173 -4.03 -17.62 7.05
C ARG A 173 -3.27 -16.76 6.05
N MET A 174 -2.05 -17.18 5.75
CA MET A 174 -1.20 -16.63 4.70
C MET A 174 -0.74 -17.71 3.76
N THR A 175 -0.69 -17.40 2.46
CA THR A 175 -0.05 -18.25 1.47
C THR A 175 1.45 -18.01 1.49
N VAL A 176 2.22 -19.08 1.72
CA VAL A 176 3.68 -19.13 1.62
C VAL A 176 4.05 -19.63 0.23
N ILE A 177 4.70 -18.78 -0.55
CA ILE A 177 5.03 -19.05 -1.96
C ILE A 177 6.54 -19.20 -2.08
N LYS A 178 6.98 -20.38 -2.51
CA LYS A 178 8.40 -20.72 -2.69
C LYS A 178 8.73 -20.89 -4.17
N PRO A 179 9.13 -19.82 -4.88
CA PRO A 179 9.55 -19.91 -6.27
C PRO A 179 10.91 -20.62 -6.41
N TYR A 180 11.25 -21.06 -7.63
CA TYR A 180 12.64 -21.31 -7.96
C TYR A 180 13.39 -19.98 -8.11
N TYR A 181 14.71 -20.00 -7.91
CA TYR A 181 15.63 -18.87 -8.08
C TYR A 181 15.50 -17.72 -7.09
N PHE A 182 14.33 -17.44 -6.52
CA PHE A 182 14.12 -16.36 -5.56
C PHE A 182 13.79 -16.89 -4.15
N PRO A 183 13.99 -16.08 -3.09
CA PRO A 183 13.55 -16.40 -1.74
C PRO A 183 12.03 -16.60 -1.66
N GLU A 184 11.59 -17.33 -0.65
CA GLU A 184 10.17 -17.44 -0.34
C GLU A 184 9.60 -16.10 0.11
N PHE A 185 8.32 -15.89 -0.17
CA PHE A 185 7.57 -14.74 0.29
C PHE A 185 6.15 -15.16 0.66
N ARG A 186 5.48 -14.29 1.41
CA ARG A 186 4.18 -14.57 1.99
C ARG A 186 3.22 -13.45 1.66
N CYS A 187 1.94 -13.80 1.53
CA CYS A 187 0.88 -12.81 1.38
C CYS A 187 -0.43 -13.37 1.94
N THR A 188 -1.40 -12.50 2.21
CA THR A 188 -2.76 -12.92 2.53
C THR A 188 -3.30 -13.80 1.40
N GLU A 189 -4.11 -14.82 1.72
CA GLU A 189 -4.61 -15.80 0.75
C GLU A 189 -5.33 -15.18 -0.47
N ASP A 190 -5.94 -14.00 -0.31
CA ASP A 190 -6.63 -13.26 -1.36
C ASP A 190 -5.75 -12.27 -2.15
N HIS A 191 -4.46 -12.17 -1.83
CA HIS A 191 -3.56 -11.28 -2.56
C HIS A 191 -3.41 -11.76 -4.01
N ARG A 192 -3.43 -10.82 -4.96
CA ARG A 192 -3.50 -11.11 -6.40
C ARG A 192 -2.12 -11.09 -7.04
N ILE A 193 -1.73 -12.18 -7.67
CA ILE A 193 -0.41 -12.44 -8.25
C ILE A 193 -0.59 -12.79 -9.72
N TYR A 194 0.26 -12.21 -10.57
CA TYR A 194 0.28 -12.55 -11.99
C TYR A 194 0.99 -13.90 -12.17
N ALA A 195 0.28 -14.83 -12.78
CA ALA A 195 0.75 -16.20 -12.98
C ALA A 195 0.15 -16.81 -14.25
N THR A 196 0.77 -17.86 -14.75
CA THR A 196 0.27 -18.60 -15.92
C THR A 196 0.62 -20.08 -15.84
N LYS A 197 -0.21 -20.94 -16.43
CA LYS A 197 0.16 -22.33 -16.75
C LYS A 197 0.68 -22.48 -18.18
N ASP A 198 0.52 -21.45 -19.01
CA ASP A 198 0.91 -21.44 -20.42
C ASP A 198 2.40 -21.11 -20.55
N PRO A 199 3.24 -22.07 -20.98
CA PRO A 199 4.67 -21.86 -21.14
C PRO A 199 5.02 -20.84 -22.23
N SER A 200 4.10 -20.50 -23.14
CA SER A 200 4.33 -19.47 -24.15
C SER A 200 4.28 -18.05 -23.58
N GLY A 201 3.68 -17.87 -22.39
CA GLY A 201 3.50 -16.58 -21.72
C GLY A 201 2.52 -15.63 -22.42
N ASN A 202 1.71 -16.14 -23.36
CA ASN A 202 0.70 -15.35 -24.05
C ASN A 202 -0.57 -15.16 -23.20
N ASN A 203 -0.88 -16.12 -22.32
CA ASN A 203 -2.02 -16.03 -21.42
C ASN A 203 -1.56 -15.83 -19.96
N ILE A 204 -1.35 -14.57 -19.55
CA ILE A 204 -1.05 -14.25 -18.16
C ILE A 204 -2.36 -13.97 -17.41
N GLU A 205 -2.59 -14.71 -16.33
CA GLU A 205 -3.76 -14.56 -15.46
C GLU A 205 -3.39 -13.83 -14.17
N VAL A 206 -4.38 -13.20 -13.55
CA VAL A 206 -4.23 -12.62 -12.21
C VAL A 206 -4.98 -13.48 -11.21
N LEU A 207 -4.23 -14.31 -10.47
CA LEU A 207 -4.78 -15.31 -9.57
C LEU A 207 -4.64 -14.85 -8.12
N LYS A 208 -5.53 -15.34 -7.26
CA LYS A 208 -5.31 -15.22 -5.81
C LYS A 208 -4.18 -16.14 -5.40
N ALA A 209 -3.43 -15.74 -4.37
CA ALA A 209 -2.34 -16.52 -3.83
C ALA A 209 -2.76 -17.96 -3.48
N LYS A 210 -3.92 -18.15 -2.85
CA LYS A 210 -4.46 -19.48 -2.52
C LYS A 210 -4.80 -20.37 -3.72
N ASN A 211 -5.00 -19.78 -4.90
CA ASN A 211 -5.32 -20.52 -6.13
C ASN A 211 -4.05 -20.91 -6.91
N LEU A 212 -2.87 -20.46 -6.48
CA LEU A 212 -1.61 -20.89 -7.09
C LEU A 212 -1.39 -22.39 -6.83
N THR A 213 -0.88 -23.06 -7.86
CA THR A 213 -0.48 -24.47 -7.80
C THR A 213 0.95 -24.60 -8.35
N LYS A 214 1.63 -25.73 -8.12
CA LYS A 214 2.99 -25.96 -8.63
C LYS A 214 3.10 -25.95 -10.16
N GLU A 215 1.98 -26.07 -10.88
CA GLU A 215 1.90 -25.97 -12.33
C GLU A 215 2.01 -24.53 -12.84
N HIS A 216 1.77 -23.55 -11.96
CA HIS A 216 1.85 -22.15 -12.34
C HIS A 216 3.30 -21.65 -12.33
N PHE A 217 3.57 -20.76 -13.27
CA PHE A 217 4.72 -19.89 -13.30
C PHE A 217 4.35 -18.52 -12.78
N LEU A 218 5.16 -17.95 -11.89
CA LEU A 218 5.09 -16.55 -11.53
C LEU A 218 5.74 -15.67 -12.60
N VAL A 219 5.26 -14.44 -12.73
CA VAL A 219 5.66 -13.54 -13.81
C VAL A 219 6.62 -12.46 -13.32
N ILE A 220 7.72 -12.28 -14.04
CA ILE A 220 8.65 -11.15 -13.89
C ILE A 220 8.77 -10.44 -15.25
N PRO A 221 8.55 -9.12 -15.34
CA PRO A 221 8.80 -8.36 -16.57
C PRO A 221 10.25 -8.48 -17.02
N LYS A 222 10.49 -8.51 -18.33
CA LYS A 222 11.83 -8.63 -18.91
C LYS A 222 12.43 -7.30 -19.36
N ASN A 223 11.58 -6.39 -19.83
CA ASN A 223 12.00 -5.15 -20.45
C ASN A 223 11.88 -4.01 -19.44
N PHE A 224 13.00 -3.40 -19.04
CA PHE A 224 13.04 -2.31 -18.07
C PHE A 224 13.61 -1.03 -18.70
N CYS A 225 13.08 0.12 -18.28
CA CYS A 225 13.55 1.42 -18.77
C CYS A 225 14.84 1.88 -18.08
N PHE A 226 15.67 2.64 -18.80
CA PHE A 226 16.88 3.30 -18.30
C PHE A 226 16.80 4.78 -18.72
N SER A 227 16.72 5.73 -17.79
CA SER A 227 16.28 7.09 -18.18
C SER A 227 16.92 8.30 -17.51
N SER A 228 18.01 8.19 -16.74
CA SER A 228 18.58 9.37 -16.07
C SER A 228 20.02 9.70 -16.47
N ASP A 229 20.25 10.96 -16.84
CA ASP A 229 21.53 11.65 -16.62
C ASP A 229 21.49 12.23 -15.21
N TYR A 230 22.40 11.80 -14.34
CA TYR A 230 22.41 12.17 -12.93
C TYR A 230 23.77 12.70 -12.51
N SER A 231 23.78 13.72 -11.65
CA SER A 231 24.97 14.22 -10.97
C SER A 231 24.76 14.12 -9.47
N ILE A 232 25.79 13.65 -8.76
CA ILE A 232 25.76 13.52 -7.31
C ILE A 232 26.28 14.81 -6.70
N SER A 233 25.42 15.53 -5.97
CA SER A 233 25.84 16.70 -5.19
C SER A 233 26.57 16.25 -3.94
N ALA A 234 27.90 16.24 -4.00
CA ALA A 234 28.75 15.98 -2.84
C ALA A 234 28.57 17.06 -1.77
N TYR A 235 28.24 18.30 -2.16
CA TYR A 235 28.00 19.38 -1.21
C TYR A 235 26.77 19.12 -0.34
N GLU A 236 25.64 18.76 -0.95
CA GLU A 236 24.41 18.43 -0.22
C GLU A 236 24.60 17.24 0.70
N ILE A 237 25.19 16.16 0.18
CA ILE A 237 25.45 14.94 0.97
C ILE A 237 26.37 15.23 2.15
N LEU A 238 27.44 16.01 1.95
CA LEU A 238 28.40 16.30 3.01
C LEU A 238 27.90 17.36 4.00
N GLY A 239 26.93 18.20 3.60
CA GLY A 239 26.30 19.20 4.46
C GLY A 239 25.55 18.61 5.66
N GLU A 240 25.11 17.35 5.56
CA GLU A 240 24.49 16.62 6.68
C GLU A 240 25.51 16.24 7.78
N PHE A 241 26.80 16.26 7.46
CA PHE A 241 27.86 15.87 8.39
C PHE A 241 28.45 17.08 9.09
N LYS A 242 28.55 16.97 10.42
CA LYS A 242 29.21 17.93 11.30
C LYS A 242 30.37 17.25 12.03
N PRO A 243 31.42 16.77 11.32
CA PRO A 243 32.52 16.06 11.95
C PRO A 243 33.21 16.97 12.97
N ALA A 244 33.28 16.49 14.21
CA ALA A 244 34.13 17.09 15.21
C ALA A 244 35.60 16.96 14.78
N PHE A 245 36.39 18.00 15.00
CA PHE A 245 37.83 17.95 14.79
C PHE A 245 38.56 18.41 16.02
N LYS A 246 39.65 17.73 16.34
CA LYS A 246 40.48 18.09 17.48
C LYS A 246 41.18 19.42 17.18
N ILE A 247 41.05 20.39 18.08
CA ILE A 247 41.77 21.65 17.97
C ILE A 247 43.26 21.36 18.21
N PRO A 248 44.16 21.69 17.26
CA PRO A 248 45.59 21.45 17.42
C PRO A 248 46.09 22.11 18.71
N GLN A 249 46.84 21.35 19.52
CA GLN A 249 47.42 21.80 20.78
C GLN A 249 46.41 22.19 21.87
N ALA A 250 45.10 21.94 21.75
CA ALA A 250 44.19 22.16 22.87
C ALA A 250 44.56 21.21 24.05
N PRO A 251 44.55 21.71 25.31
CA PRO A 251 44.79 20.86 26.47
C PRO A 251 43.68 19.80 26.56
N THR A 252 43.99 18.62 27.08
CA THR A 252 42.93 17.62 27.31
C THR A 252 41.99 18.09 28.43
N SER A 253 40.80 17.49 28.54
CA SER A 253 39.90 17.78 29.67
C SER A 253 40.56 17.52 31.02
N SER A 254 41.45 16.53 31.09
CA SER A 254 42.28 16.26 32.27
C SER A 254 43.25 17.41 32.55
N ASP A 255 43.96 17.88 31.53
CA ASP A 255 44.90 19.01 31.67
C ASP A 255 44.16 20.29 32.08
N VAL A 256 42.96 20.53 31.55
CA VAL A 256 42.15 21.68 31.94
C VAL A 256 41.65 21.58 33.37
N ASN A 257 41.20 20.41 33.82
CA ASN A 257 40.80 20.21 35.20
C ASN A 257 41.99 20.47 36.15
N ARG A 258 43.16 19.91 35.83
CA ARG A 258 44.39 20.15 36.60
C ARG A 258 44.79 21.62 36.60
N ILE A 259 44.74 22.30 35.46
CA ILE A 259 45.02 23.74 35.36
C ILE A 259 44.02 24.53 36.22
N MET A 260 42.72 24.21 36.18
CA MET A 260 41.69 24.93 36.93
C MET A 260 41.76 24.67 38.44
N GLU A 261 42.11 23.45 38.85
CA GLU A 261 42.31 23.05 40.25
C GLU A 261 43.59 23.67 40.84
N ALA A 262 44.70 23.63 40.12
CA ALA A 262 45.90 24.37 40.51
C ALA A 262 45.65 25.89 40.57
N SER A 263 44.77 26.41 39.70
CA SER A 263 44.36 27.81 39.72
C SER A 263 43.50 28.16 40.94
N SER A 264 42.64 27.27 41.43
CA SER A 264 41.84 27.51 42.64
C SER A 264 42.70 27.45 43.91
N GLN A 265 43.84 26.76 43.85
CA GLN A 265 44.86 26.71 44.90
C GLN A 265 45.84 27.88 44.87
N GLY A 266 45.67 28.84 43.95
CA GLY A 266 46.48 30.07 43.90
C GLY A 266 47.79 29.97 43.11
N ILE A 267 48.05 28.85 42.43
CA ILE A 267 49.28 28.66 41.65
C ILE A 267 49.28 29.59 40.43
N ASP A 268 50.39 30.31 40.21
CA ASP A 268 50.49 31.28 39.13
C ASP A 268 50.66 30.62 37.74
N SER A 269 50.48 31.40 36.66
CA SER A 269 50.58 30.86 35.29
C SER A 269 52.02 30.52 34.86
N LYS A 270 53.03 31.00 35.58
CA LYS A 270 54.45 30.78 35.30
C LYS A 270 54.88 29.40 35.84
N GLU A 271 54.49 29.06 37.06
CA GLU A 271 54.69 27.71 37.63
C GLU A 271 53.96 26.64 36.83
N LEU A 272 52.68 26.87 36.53
CA LEU A 272 51.91 25.93 35.70
C LEU A 272 52.45 25.83 34.27
N GLY A 273 53.05 26.89 33.73
CA GLY A 273 53.72 26.83 32.44
C GLY A 273 54.86 25.83 32.45
N VAL A 274 55.69 25.84 33.50
CA VAL A 274 56.81 24.90 33.66
C VAL A 274 56.30 23.46 33.83
N GLU A 275 55.30 23.23 34.69
CA GLU A 275 54.73 21.89 34.94
C GLU A 275 54.17 21.24 33.66
N PHE A 276 53.46 22.01 32.83
CA PHE A 276 52.82 21.52 31.61
C PHE A 276 53.71 21.59 30.36
N GLY A 277 54.94 22.13 30.48
CA GLY A 277 55.83 22.38 29.34
C GLY A 277 55.24 23.37 28.33
N LYS A 278 54.60 24.44 28.81
CA LYS A 278 53.89 25.46 28.03
C LYS A 278 54.27 26.87 28.44
N ASP A 279 54.08 27.83 27.53
CA ASP A 279 54.29 29.24 27.84
C ASP A 279 53.24 29.75 28.86
N PRO A 280 53.59 30.63 29.81
CA PRO A 280 52.63 31.20 30.77
C PRO A 280 51.45 31.94 30.12
N SER A 281 51.62 32.48 28.92
CA SER A 281 50.52 33.08 28.13
C SER A 281 49.50 32.04 27.67
N TYR A 282 49.93 30.81 27.37
CA TYR A 282 49.06 29.70 27.00
C TYR A 282 48.17 29.28 28.17
N ILE A 283 48.72 29.18 29.38
CA ILE A 283 47.94 28.89 30.60
C ILE A 283 46.89 29.99 30.87
N ARG A 284 47.26 31.27 30.73
CA ARG A 284 46.31 32.40 30.82
C ARG A 284 45.21 32.34 29.76
N HIS A 285 45.55 31.94 28.54
CA HIS A 285 44.59 31.78 27.46
C HIS A 285 43.56 30.69 27.76
N VAL A 286 44.01 29.53 28.25
CA VAL A 286 43.14 28.42 28.69
C VAL A 286 42.21 28.87 29.81
N ARG A 287 42.75 29.49 30.87
CA ARG A 287 41.95 30.06 31.98
C ARG A 287 40.86 31.01 31.50
N SER A 288 41.21 31.93 30.60
CA SER A 288 40.28 32.92 30.04
C SER A 288 39.15 32.25 29.24
N LYS A 289 39.50 31.28 28.38
CA LYS A 289 38.54 30.53 27.56
C LYS A 289 37.56 29.72 28.43
N VAL A 290 38.06 29.04 29.46
CA VAL A 290 37.24 28.23 30.40
C VAL A 290 36.30 29.15 31.20
N ARG A 291 36.81 30.25 31.75
CA ARG A 291 36.00 31.22 32.52
C ARG A 291 34.86 31.83 31.68
N ARG A 292 35.08 32.02 30.39
CA ARG A 292 34.08 32.54 29.44
C ARG A 292 33.13 31.47 28.90
N GLY A 293 33.23 30.22 29.36
CA GLY A 293 32.43 29.10 28.85
C GLY A 293 32.70 28.76 27.37
N SER A 294 33.84 29.21 26.83
CA SER A 294 34.18 29.14 25.40
C SER A 294 35.28 28.13 25.09
N TRP A 295 35.73 27.37 26.10
CA TRP A 295 36.72 26.33 25.93
C TRP A 295 36.11 25.07 25.33
N ARG A 296 36.79 24.51 24.33
CA ARG A 296 36.44 23.25 23.68
C ARG A 296 37.74 22.51 23.32
N THR A 297 37.72 21.18 23.38
CA THR A 297 38.81 20.31 22.87
C THR A 297 38.63 19.99 21.39
N GLU A 298 37.43 20.21 20.89
CA GLU A 298 36.97 19.87 19.55
C GLU A 298 36.17 21.04 18.99
N ASP A 299 36.21 21.22 17.68
CA ASP A 299 35.38 22.19 16.96
C ASP A 299 34.61 21.46 15.85
N ILE A 300 33.52 22.05 15.37
CA ILE A 300 32.64 21.42 14.39
C ILE A 300 33.04 21.89 12.99
N GLY A 301 33.48 20.95 12.16
CA GLY A 301 33.86 21.26 10.79
C GLY A 301 32.65 21.19 9.89
N GLU A 302 32.19 22.33 9.38
CA GLU A 302 31.19 22.35 8.30
C GLU A 302 31.87 22.07 6.95
N ALA A 303 31.09 21.51 6.02
CA ALA A 303 31.53 21.34 4.65
C ALA A 303 31.63 22.72 3.98
N THR A 304 32.81 23.08 3.52
CA THR A 304 33.10 24.34 2.83
C THR A 304 33.21 24.11 1.33
N LEU A 305 32.60 25.01 0.56
CA LEU A 305 32.69 25.04 -0.90
C LEU A 305 33.70 26.10 -1.33
N GLU A 306 34.76 25.69 -2.02
CA GLU A 306 35.80 26.57 -2.54
C GLU A 306 36.15 26.15 -3.98
N GLY A 307 35.94 27.05 -4.95
CA GLY A 307 36.31 26.82 -6.34
C GLY A 307 35.67 25.57 -6.97
N GLY A 308 34.39 25.30 -6.68
CA GLY A 308 33.68 24.11 -7.18
C GLY A 308 34.07 22.80 -6.51
N LYS A 309 34.81 22.85 -5.39
CA LYS A 309 35.21 21.69 -4.61
C LYS A 309 34.74 21.79 -3.17
N VAL A 310 34.36 20.65 -2.61
CA VAL A 310 33.86 20.50 -1.24
C VAL A 310 34.92 19.82 -0.41
N ARG A 311 35.21 20.41 0.75
CA ARG A 311 36.11 19.86 1.78
C ARG A 311 35.64 20.26 3.17
N PHE A 312 36.11 19.55 4.18
CA PHE A 312 36.04 20.06 5.55
C PHE A 312 37.24 20.97 5.83
N LEU A 313 37.07 21.99 6.67
CA LEU A 313 38.10 22.99 6.99
C LEU A 313 39.46 22.40 7.40
N THR A 314 39.45 21.25 8.06
CA THR A 314 40.67 20.57 8.54
C THR A 314 41.41 19.75 7.49
N GLU A 315 40.85 19.58 6.29
CA GLU A 315 41.50 18.85 5.21
C GLU A 315 42.61 19.67 4.55
N LYS A 316 43.84 19.13 4.54
CA LYS A 316 44.96 19.70 3.77
C LYS A 316 44.74 19.48 2.27
N LYS A 317 45.03 20.48 1.42
CA LYS A 317 44.91 20.44 -0.06
C LYS A 317 43.46 20.45 -0.58
N LEU A 318 43.30 20.51 -1.91
CA LEU A 318 42.02 20.55 -2.64
C LEU A 318 41.02 19.47 -2.16
N GLY A 319 39.73 19.83 -2.12
CA GLY A 319 38.60 18.95 -1.83
C GLY A 319 38.20 18.04 -3.00
N ILE A 320 37.05 17.39 -2.88
CA ILE A 320 36.41 16.64 -3.97
C ILE A 320 35.52 17.57 -4.81
N PRO A 321 35.19 17.26 -6.07
CA PRO A 321 34.23 18.05 -6.85
C PRO A 321 32.89 18.18 -6.12
N GLN A 322 32.25 19.35 -6.21
CA GLN A 322 30.93 19.57 -5.63
C GLN A 322 29.85 18.70 -6.30
N ASP A 323 30.00 18.50 -7.61
CA ASP A 323 29.11 17.76 -8.48
C ASP A 323 29.92 16.64 -9.13
N ILE A 324 29.56 15.40 -8.85
CA ILE A 324 30.23 14.23 -9.42
C ILE A 324 29.29 13.61 -10.44
N PRO A 325 29.60 13.71 -11.75
CA PRO A 325 28.75 13.11 -12.78
C PRO A 325 28.73 11.59 -12.62
N LEU A 326 27.54 10.99 -12.61
CA LEU A 326 27.40 9.55 -12.64
C LEU A 326 27.71 9.07 -14.06
N ASN A 327 28.98 8.75 -14.30
CA ASN A 327 29.47 8.16 -15.55
C ASN A 327 30.04 6.76 -15.30
N GLU A 328 30.48 6.09 -16.35
CA GLU A 328 31.06 4.74 -16.29
C GLU A 328 32.25 4.64 -15.33
N ASP A 329 33.14 5.64 -15.29
CA ASP A 329 34.31 5.62 -14.41
C ASP A 329 33.91 5.69 -12.93
N PHE A 330 32.98 6.59 -12.58
CA PHE A 330 32.52 6.72 -11.21
C PHE A 330 31.70 5.49 -10.79
N ALA A 331 30.89 4.95 -11.70
CA ALA A 331 30.17 3.69 -11.51
C ALA A 331 31.13 2.52 -11.25
N ARG A 332 32.23 2.39 -12.00
CA ARG A 332 33.28 1.40 -11.73
C ARG A 332 33.91 1.59 -10.36
N LEU A 333 34.20 2.83 -9.96
CA LEU A 333 34.75 3.13 -8.63
C LEU A 333 33.79 2.72 -7.50
N LEU A 334 32.49 2.97 -7.65
CA LEU A 334 31.45 2.51 -6.72
C LEU A 334 31.39 0.96 -6.66
N GLY A 335 31.50 0.28 -7.82
CA GLY A 335 31.54 -1.18 -7.90
C GLY A 335 32.72 -1.77 -7.13
N TYR A 336 33.93 -1.24 -7.34
CA TYR A 336 35.11 -1.65 -6.58
C TYR A 336 35.00 -1.33 -5.09
N TYR A 337 34.35 -0.22 -4.70
CA TYR A 337 34.12 0.10 -3.30
C TYR A 337 33.20 -0.95 -2.64
N LEU A 338 32.09 -1.30 -3.28
CA LEU A 338 31.20 -2.30 -2.72
C LEU A 338 31.85 -3.67 -2.65
N ALA A 339 32.74 -4.02 -3.58
CA ALA A 339 33.46 -5.28 -3.54
C ALA A 339 34.60 -5.31 -2.50
N LYS A 340 35.45 -4.28 -2.47
CA LYS A 340 36.75 -4.30 -1.75
C LYS A 340 37.01 -3.09 -0.85
N GLY A 341 36.15 -2.08 -0.93
CA GLY A 341 36.25 -0.84 -0.16
C GLY A 341 35.66 -0.93 1.25
N CYS A 342 36.14 -0.06 2.13
CA CYS A 342 35.52 0.29 3.40
C CYS A 342 35.93 1.71 3.80
N VAL A 343 35.21 2.26 4.76
CA VAL A 343 35.59 3.51 5.43
C VAL A 343 36.06 3.18 6.83
N THR A 344 37.23 3.68 7.21
CA THR A 344 37.79 3.52 8.55
C THR A 344 37.92 4.86 9.24
N GLN A 345 37.87 4.87 10.57
CA GLN A 345 38.04 6.06 11.40
C GLN A 345 38.93 5.70 12.59
N VAL A 346 39.88 6.56 12.94
CA VAL A 346 40.70 6.38 14.14
C VAL A 346 39.90 6.84 15.37
N LYS A 347 39.79 5.96 16.37
CA LYS A 347 38.96 6.14 17.59
C LYS A 347 39.12 7.49 18.30
N ASN A 348 40.32 8.07 18.27
CA ASN A 348 40.66 9.33 18.96
C ASN A 348 40.95 10.50 18.00
N ARG A 349 40.52 10.41 16.74
CA ARG A 349 40.63 11.50 15.74
C ARG A 349 39.32 11.55 14.94
N PRO A 350 38.32 12.33 15.36
CA PRO A 350 36.99 12.22 14.78
C PRO A 350 36.90 12.63 13.30
N ASN A 351 37.86 13.41 12.77
CA ASN A 351 37.97 13.78 11.36
C ASN A 351 38.88 12.84 10.52
N SER A 352 39.35 11.72 11.06
CA SER A 352 40.32 10.82 10.40
C SER A 352 39.68 9.77 9.49
N TYR A 353 38.56 10.11 8.83
CA TYR A 353 37.91 9.18 7.93
C TYR A 353 38.80 8.88 6.72
N THR A 354 39.17 7.62 6.54
CA THR A 354 40.01 7.14 5.44
C THR A 354 39.19 6.20 4.57
N LEU A 355 39.20 6.46 3.26
CA LEU A 355 38.68 5.54 2.26
C LEU A 355 39.76 4.50 1.94
N TYR A 356 39.40 3.22 2.07
CA TYR A 356 40.35 2.13 2.03
C TYR A 356 39.85 0.99 1.14
N PHE A 357 40.69 0.48 0.24
CA PHE A 357 40.39 -0.71 -0.58
C PHE A 357 41.40 -1.81 -0.28
N THR A 358 40.93 -3.01 0.07
CA THR A 358 41.80 -4.16 0.39
C THR A 358 41.79 -5.18 -0.73
N LEU A 359 42.96 -5.49 -1.29
CA LEU A 359 43.16 -6.40 -2.41
C LEU A 359 44.12 -7.54 -2.05
N SER A 360 44.08 -8.62 -2.82
CA SER A 360 45.04 -9.72 -2.68
C SER A 360 46.47 -9.29 -3.06
N PRO A 361 47.51 -10.03 -2.63
CA PRO A 361 48.91 -9.69 -2.93
C PRO A 361 49.27 -9.55 -4.41
N ASN A 362 48.48 -10.15 -5.31
CA ASN A 362 48.70 -10.10 -6.75
C ASN A 362 47.82 -9.05 -7.45
N GLY A 363 47.03 -8.27 -6.71
CA GLY A 363 46.05 -7.32 -7.24
C GLY A 363 46.61 -5.95 -7.65
N TYR A 364 47.86 -5.86 -8.12
CA TYR A 364 48.49 -4.56 -8.46
C TYR A 364 47.73 -3.82 -9.55
N ASP A 365 47.33 -4.50 -10.63
CA ASP A 365 46.61 -3.87 -11.74
C ASP A 365 45.30 -3.26 -11.28
N LEU A 366 44.55 -4.01 -10.46
CA LEU A 366 43.32 -3.51 -9.85
C LEU A 366 43.58 -2.34 -8.91
N ALA A 367 44.65 -2.36 -8.12
CA ALA A 367 45.05 -1.25 -7.25
C ALA A 367 45.35 0.02 -8.06
N TYR A 368 46.09 -0.11 -9.17
CA TYR A 368 46.41 1.00 -10.06
C TYR A 368 45.19 1.53 -10.81
N ASN A 369 44.28 0.65 -11.21
CA ASN A 369 43.00 1.03 -11.82
C ASN A 369 42.14 1.83 -10.85
N ILE A 370 41.97 1.37 -9.60
CA ILE A 370 41.24 2.11 -8.55
C ILE A 370 41.90 3.47 -8.32
N ARG A 371 43.23 3.53 -8.21
CA ARG A 371 43.96 4.80 -8.05
C ARG A 371 43.70 5.76 -9.22
N SER A 372 43.71 5.26 -10.45
CA SER A 372 43.43 6.03 -11.66
C SER A 372 41.99 6.57 -11.66
N LEU A 373 41.01 5.73 -11.31
CA LEU A 373 39.62 6.15 -11.19
C LEU A 373 39.41 7.21 -10.12
N ILE A 374 40.06 7.11 -8.96
CA ILE A 374 40.03 8.15 -7.91
C ILE A 374 40.59 9.48 -8.46
N ALA A 375 41.68 9.45 -9.22
CA ALA A 375 42.25 10.64 -9.82
C ALA A 375 41.32 11.26 -10.88
N LYS A 376 40.71 10.43 -11.74
CA LYS A 376 39.83 10.88 -12.82
C LYS A 376 38.50 11.42 -12.31
N THR A 377 37.90 10.78 -11.31
CA THR A 377 36.54 11.09 -10.83
C THR A 377 36.53 12.09 -9.69
N LEU A 378 37.50 12.04 -8.77
CA LEU A 378 37.56 12.91 -7.60
C LEU A 378 38.69 13.94 -7.69
N GLY A 379 39.59 13.86 -8.67
CA GLY A 379 40.73 14.77 -8.77
C GLY A 379 41.75 14.59 -7.64
N LEU A 380 41.81 13.40 -7.02
CA LEU A 380 42.64 13.12 -5.86
C LEU A 380 43.70 12.04 -6.15
N LYS A 381 44.85 12.14 -5.48
CA LYS A 381 45.90 11.12 -5.55
C LYS A 381 45.77 10.17 -4.36
N ALA A 382 45.44 8.91 -4.63
CA ALA A 382 45.44 7.85 -3.63
C ALA A 382 46.83 7.18 -3.50
N GLY A 383 47.16 6.76 -2.28
CA GLY A 383 48.36 5.99 -1.97
C GLY A 383 48.14 4.49 -2.18
N VAL A 384 49.17 3.77 -2.62
CA VAL A 384 49.16 2.30 -2.71
C VAL A 384 50.17 1.77 -1.71
N VAL A 385 49.71 0.97 -0.76
CA VAL A 385 50.54 0.42 0.33
C VAL A 385 50.57 -1.10 0.19
N LYS A 386 51.78 -1.65 0.06
CA LYS A 386 52.01 -3.09 0.08
C LYS A 386 52.12 -3.56 1.53
N ARG A 387 51.38 -4.63 1.86
CA ARG A 387 51.44 -5.34 3.15
C ARG A 387 51.83 -6.80 2.89
N PRO A 388 52.23 -7.58 3.92
CA PRO A 388 52.65 -8.97 3.71
C PRO A 388 51.60 -9.85 3.01
N THR A 389 50.31 -9.64 3.32
CA THR A 389 49.20 -10.46 2.83
C THR A 389 48.19 -9.71 1.96
N SER A 390 48.43 -8.43 1.67
CA SER A 390 47.47 -7.60 0.91
C SER A 390 48.12 -6.40 0.25
N ILE A 391 47.43 -5.84 -0.75
CA ILE A 391 47.70 -4.51 -1.28
C ILE A 391 46.53 -3.62 -0.89
N ALA A 392 46.84 -2.40 -0.47
CA ALA A 392 45.84 -1.44 -0.07
C ALA A 392 45.90 -0.16 -0.91
N VAL A 393 44.75 0.29 -1.40
CA VAL A 393 44.61 1.67 -1.90
C VAL A 393 44.01 2.50 -0.78
N THR A 394 44.68 3.60 -0.43
CA THR A 394 44.34 4.45 0.72
C THR A 394 44.17 5.88 0.28
N LEU A 395 43.09 6.51 0.75
CA LEU A 395 42.80 7.92 0.53
C LEU A 395 42.36 8.56 1.85
N ASP A 396 43.28 9.29 2.46
CA ASP A 396 43.08 10.02 3.72
C ASP A 396 42.36 11.35 3.47
N LYS A 397 41.11 11.25 3.02
CA LYS A 397 40.21 12.38 2.77
C LYS A 397 38.83 12.06 3.34
N ALA A 398 38.45 12.81 4.37
CA ALA A 398 37.20 12.64 5.07
C ALA A 398 36.00 12.98 4.17
N SER A 399 36.10 14.01 3.33
CA SER A 399 35.09 14.34 2.32
C SER A 399 34.81 13.17 1.39
N ALA A 400 35.84 12.54 0.83
CA ALA A 400 35.69 11.36 -0.01
C ALA A 400 35.16 10.15 0.79
N ALA A 401 35.71 9.87 1.96
CA ALA A 401 35.29 8.72 2.78
C ALA A 401 33.82 8.84 3.22
N LEU A 402 33.37 10.02 3.68
CA LEU A 402 32.00 10.26 4.10
C LEU A 402 31.01 10.23 2.93
N LEU A 403 31.41 10.70 1.74
CA LEU A 403 30.62 10.54 0.52
C LEU A 403 30.34 9.07 0.22
N PHE A 404 31.38 8.21 0.19
CA PHE A 404 31.22 6.78 -0.07
C PHE A 404 30.44 6.08 1.04
N LYS A 405 30.66 6.46 2.30
CA LYS A 405 29.87 5.97 3.44
C LYS A 405 28.38 6.31 3.25
N SER A 406 28.07 7.53 2.82
CA SER A 406 26.70 7.96 2.58
C SER A 406 26.08 7.18 1.43
N LEU A 407 26.70 7.16 0.25
CA LEU A 407 26.17 6.50 -0.95
C LEU A 407 26.05 4.98 -0.81
N CYS A 408 27.07 4.35 -0.23
CA CYS A 408 27.26 2.90 -0.33
C CYS A 408 27.22 2.17 1.01
N GLY A 409 27.23 2.87 2.15
CA GLY A 409 27.40 2.29 3.48
C GLY A 409 28.87 2.10 3.89
N GLU A 410 29.14 1.89 5.18
CA GLU A 410 30.49 1.84 5.76
C GLU A 410 31.07 0.41 5.85
N ARG A 411 30.30 -0.50 6.44
CA ARG A 411 30.71 -1.88 6.76
C ARG A 411 30.03 -2.87 5.82
N ALA A 412 30.58 -4.09 5.74
CA ALA A 412 30.07 -5.13 4.84
C ALA A 412 28.57 -5.43 5.01
N SER A 413 28.03 -5.40 6.23
CA SER A 413 26.59 -5.61 6.50
C SER A 413 25.70 -4.42 6.13
N THR A 414 26.25 -3.20 6.15
CA THR A 414 25.52 -1.95 5.82
C THR A 414 25.65 -1.56 4.36
N LYS A 415 26.47 -2.28 3.58
CA LYS A 415 26.73 -1.94 2.18
C LYS A 415 25.44 -2.00 1.37
N ARG A 416 25.25 -1.10 0.42
CA ARG A 416 24.10 -1.11 -0.50
C ARG A 416 24.48 -0.52 -1.84
N VAL A 417 23.75 -0.91 -2.89
CA VAL A 417 23.85 -0.24 -4.18
C VAL A 417 23.29 1.18 -4.01
N PRO A 418 24.02 2.24 -4.42
CA PRO A 418 23.48 3.60 -4.48
C PRO A 418 22.19 3.67 -5.29
N ASP A 419 21.19 4.37 -4.76
CA ASP A 419 19.87 4.56 -5.38
C ASP A 419 19.94 5.13 -6.80
N VAL A 420 20.87 6.07 -7.03
CA VAL A 420 21.16 6.69 -8.33
C VAL A 420 21.46 5.68 -9.45
N LEU A 421 21.88 4.45 -9.13
CA LEU A 421 22.16 3.41 -10.12
C LEU A 421 20.90 2.67 -10.60
N PHE A 422 19.78 2.73 -9.87
CA PHE A 422 18.58 1.95 -10.21
C PHE A 422 17.83 2.48 -11.44
N ASP A 423 18.03 3.75 -11.80
CA ASP A 423 17.52 4.36 -13.04
C ASP A 423 18.62 4.92 -13.98
N ALA A 424 19.90 4.65 -13.68
CA ALA A 424 21.02 5.10 -14.49
C ALA A 424 20.99 4.49 -15.90
N LYS A 425 21.68 5.12 -16.86
CA LYS A 425 21.83 4.58 -18.23
C LYS A 425 22.49 3.20 -18.22
N ARG A 426 22.08 2.34 -19.17
CA ARG A 426 22.56 0.95 -19.29
C ARG A 426 24.09 0.79 -19.23
N PRO A 427 24.92 1.56 -19.96
CA PRO A 427 26.39 1.42 -19.89
C PRO A 427 26.97 1.70 -18.50
N ILE A 428 26.35 2.60 -17.73
CA ILE A 428 26.77 2.93 -16.36
C ILE A 428 26.51 1.74 -15.43
N VAL A 429 25.33 1.14 -15.54
CA VAL A 429 24.95 -0.05 -14.75
C VAL A 429 25.84 -1.24 -15.10
N GLU A 430 26.13 -1.45 -16.39
CA GLU A 430 27.06 -2.49 -16.87
C GLU A 430 28.46 -2.29 -16.31
N SER A 431 28.99 -1.06 -16.39
CA SER A 431 30.30 -0.68 -15.84
C SER A 431 30.38 -0.89 -14.32
N PHE A 432 29.35 -0.53 -13.57
CA PHE A 432 29.27 -0.78 -12.13
C PHE A 432 29.29 -2.27 -11.80
N LEU A 433 28.42 -3.07 -12.43
CA LEU A 433 28.32 -4.50 -12.15
C LEU A 433 29.61 -5.22 -12.53
N GLN A 434 30.22 -4.87 -13.66
CA GLN A 434 31.48 -5.45 -14.10
C GLN A 434 32.60 -5.19 -13.08
N ALA A 435 32.73 -3.96 -12.58
CA ALA A 435 33.71 -3.64 -11.53
C ALA A 435 33.43 -4.37 -10.20
N TYR A 436 32.16 -4.52 -9.82
CA TYR A 436 31.79 -5.29 -8.63
C TYR A 436 32.19 -6.78 -8.77
N ILE A 437 31.98 -7.38 -9.95
CA ILE A 437 32.39 -8.76 -10.26
C ILE A 437 33.92 -8.90 -10.22
N GLU A 438 34.66 -8.02 -10.89
CA GLU A 438 36.13 -8.01 -10.86
C GLU A 438 36.69 -7.87 -9.44
N GLY A 439 36.01 -7.07 -8.61
CA GLY A 439 36.43 -6.85 -7.23
C GLY A 439 36.14 -8.03 -6.30
N GLY A 440 35.06 -8.79 -6.48
CA GLY A 440 34.66 -9.80 -5.48
C GLY A 440 33.74 -10.92 -5.96
N GLY A 441 33.43 -10.95 -7.24
CA GLY A 441 32.68 -12.03 -7.88
C GLY A 441 33.59 -13.10 -8.48
N HIS A 442 32.96 -14.17 -8.96
CA HIS A 442 33.61 -15.23 -9.71
C HIS A 442 32.82 -15.50 -10.99
N ILE A 443 33.50 -15.53 -12.12
CA ILE A 443 32.95 -15.91 -13.42
C ILE A 443 33.49 -17.31 -13.73
N TYR A 444 32.59 -18.27 -13.91
CA TYR A 444 32.93 -19.64 -14.29
C TYR A 444 33.04 -19.75 -15.83
N PRO A 445 33.72 -20.80 -16.34
CA PRO A 445 33.88 -21.00 -17.79
C PRO A 445 32.58 -21.14 -18.58
N ASP A 446 31.49 -21.53 -17.93
CA ASP A 446 30.13 -21.64 -18.51
C ASP A 446 29.36 -20.30 -18.54
N GLY A 447 30.05 -19.18 -18.28
CA GLY A 447 29.46 -17.86 -18.23
C GLY A 447 28.65 -17.56 -16.95
N LYS A 448 28.62 -18.48 -15.98
CA LYS A 448 27.98 -18.27 -14.68
C LYS A 448 28.74 -17.23 -13.88
N VAL A 449 28.04 -16.22 -13.39
CA VAL A 449 28.56 -15.24 -12.44
C VAL A 449 28.02 -15.56 -11.06
N ARG A 450 28.89 -15.53 -10.05
CA ARG A 450 28.52 -15.70 -8.64
C ARG A 450 29.14 -14.60 -7.79
N VAL A 451 28.31 -13.91 -7.02
CA VAL A 451 28.74 -12.93 -6.01
C VAL A 451 28.12 -13.29 -4.66
N ALA A 452 28.80 -12.95 -3.57
CA ALA A 452 28.31 -13.20 -2.21
C ALA A 452 28.52 -11.98 -1.31
N THR A 453 27.57 -11.73 -0.42
CA THR A 453 27.61 -10.63 0.54
C THR A 453 26.85 -10.99 1.82
N ILE A 454 27.15 -10.33 2.92
CA ILE A 454 26.35 -10.41 4.17
C ILE A 454 25.32 -9.28 4.28
N SER A 455 25.34 -8.32 3.34
CA SER A 455 24.31 -7.28 3.27
C SER A 455 23.16 -7.74 2.38
N ARG A 456 21.96 -7.82 2.96
CA ARG A 456 20.71 -8.06 2.23
C ARG A 456 20.48 -6.99 1.16
N ASN A 457 20.61 -5.71 1.52
CA ASN A 457 20.34 -4.59 0.62
C ASN A 457 21.31 -4.58 -0.58
N LEU A 458 22.57 -4.95 -0.37
CA LEU A 458 23.51 -5.13 -1.48
C LEU A 458 23.10 -6.31 -2.36
N ALA A 459 22.76 -7.46 -1.78
CA ALA A 459 22.39 -8.65 -2.56
C ALA A 459 21.16 -8.40 -3.44
N TYR A 460 20.09 -7.85 -2.86
CA TYR A 460 18.86 -7.54 -3.60
C TYR A 460 19.09 -6.41 -4.61
N GLY A 461 19.89 -5.41 -4.30
CA GLY A 461 20.27 -4.35 -5.25
C GLY A 461 21.06 -4.89 -6.46
N ILE A 462 22.01 -5.80 -6.23
CA ILE A 462 22.76 -6.46 -7.31
C ILE A 462 21.85 -7.37 -8.14
N ALA A 463 20.96 -8.13 -7.49
CA ALA A 463 19.97 -8.95 -8.19
C ALA A 463 19.06 -8.07 -9.07
N TRP A 464 18.59 -6.93 -8.55
CA TRP A 464 17.79 -5.98 -9.31
C TRP A 464 18.55 -5.42 -10.53
N LEU A 465 19.80 -4.96 -10.36
CA LEU A 465 20.57 -4.45 -11.50
C LEU A 465 20.86 -5.53 -12.54
N ALA A 466 21.15 -6.77 -12.12
CA ALA A 466 21.33 -7.90 -13.04
C ALA A 466 20.04 -8.17 -13.84
N LEU A 467 18.89 -8.22 -13.16
CA LEU A 467 17.58 -8.39 -13.78
C LEU A 467 17.28 -7.25 -14.77
N LYS A 468 17.56 -6.01 -14.39
CA LYS A 468 17.37 -4.82 -15.23
C LYS A 468 18.16 -4.90 -16.54
N LEU A 469 19.38 -5.47 -16.51
CA LEU A 469 20.21 -5.69 -17.70
C LEU A 469 19.74 -6.86 -18.58
N GLY A 470 18.72 -7.62 -18.17
CA GLY A 470 18.23 -8.80 -18.87
C GLY A 470 18.91 -10.10 -18.44
N TYR A 471 19.55 -10.14 -17.28
CA TYR A 471 20.08 -11.36 -16.69
C TYR A 471 19.19 -11.80 -15.53
N LEU A 472 18.45 -12.92 -15.68
CA LEU A 472 17.64 -13.43 -14.57
C LEU A 472 18.53 -13.86 -13.40
N PRO A 473 18.43 -13.21 -12.22
CA PRO A 473 19.23 -13.58 -11.06
C PRO A 473 18.60 -14.75 -10.30
N SER A 474 19.45 -15.53 -9.66
CA SER A 474 19.11 -16.44 -8.59
C SER A 474 19.66 -15.89 -7.28
N LEU A 475 18.79 -15.68 -6.30
CA LEU A 475 19.09 -15.10 -5.01
C LEU A 475 18.87 -16.16 -3.92
N TYR A 476 19.96 -16.49 -3.21
CA TYR A 476 19.96 -17.49 -2.14
C TYR A 476 20.39 -16.86 -0.82
N GLU A 477 19.69 -17.19 0.25
CA GLU A 477 20.12 -16.92 1.62
C GLU A 477 20.61 -18.22 2.28
N SER A 478 21.77 -18.16 2.93
CA SER A 478 22.33 -19.26 3.71
C SER A 478 22.57 -18.79 5.13
N LYS A 479 22.06 -19.53 6.12
CA LYS A 479 22.39 -19.28 7.54
C LYS A 479 23.84 -19.70 7.80
N LEU A 480 24.57 -18.86 8.52
CA LEU A 480 25.93 -19.10 8.97
C LEU A 480 25.95 -19.36 10.49
N PRO A 481 26.88 -20.18 11.01
CA PRO A 481 27.09 -20.32 12.44
C PRO A 481 27.56 -18.97 13.05
N GLU A 482 27.03 -18.62 14.22
CA GLU A 482 27.31 -17.35 14.92
C GLU A 482 28.80 -17.17 15.25
N LYS A 483 29.51 -18.28 15.49
CA LYS A 483 30.94 -18.32 15.78
C LYS A 483 31.67 -19.22 14.80
N LYS A 484 32.78 -18.73 14.26
CA LYS A 484 33.74 -19.53 13.51
C LYS A 484 35.15 -19.28 14.03
N VAL A 485 35.85 -20.33 14.40
CA VAL A 485 37.27 -20.23 14.73
C VAL A 485 38.06 -20.15 13.42
N THR A 486 38.77 -19.04 13.23
CA THR A 486 39.69 -18.86 12.10
C THR A 486 41.07 -18.56 12.65
N GLU A 487 42.05 -19.42 12.36
CA GLU A 487 43.44 -19.29 12.88
C GLU A 487 43.50 -19.07 14.39
N GLY A 488 42.73 -19.84 15.18
CA GLY A 488 42.72 -19.76 16.64
C GLY A 488 41.99 -18.54 17.24
N ARG A 489 41.34 -17.71 16.43
CA ARG A 489 40.51 -16.57 16.90
C ARG A 489 39.03 -16.85 16.70
N ASP A 490 38.24 -16.57 17.73
CA ASP A 490 36.78 -16.51 17.61
C ASP A 490 36.41 -15.30 16.74
N VAL A 491 35.81 -15.58 15.59
CA VAL A 491 35.27 -14.54 14.71
C VAL A 491 33.75 -14.60 14.79
N CYS A 492 33.15 -13.54 15.36
CA CYS A 492 31.71 -13.32 15.29
C CYS A 492 31.35 -12.94 13.85
N HIS A 493 30.44 -13.68 13.23
CA HIS A 493 29.99 -13.44 11.86
C HIS A 493 28.49 -13.09 11.83
N SER A 494 28.08 -12.44 10.73
CA SER A 494 26.66 -12.32 10.39
C SER A 494 26.02 -13.71 10.32
N THR A 495 24.82 -13.84 10.86
CA THR A 495 24.03 -15.08 10.85
C THR A 495 23.48 -15.46 9.48
N SER A 496 23.51 -14.53 8.51
CA SER A 496 23.08 -14.76 7.14
C SER A 496 24.14 -14.31 6.12
N ARG A 497 24.26 -15.11 5.05
CA ARG A 497 25.01 -14.79 3.82
C ARG A 497 24.09 -14.92 2.61
N TYR A 498 24.09 -13.90 1.77
CA TYR A 498 23.36 -13.85 0.51
C TYR A 498 24.28 -14.15 -0.66
N THR A 499 23.82 -14.97 -1.59
CA THR A 499 24.52 -15.28 -2.84
C THR A 499 23.62 -14.93 -4.01
N VAL A 500 24.15 -14.13 -4.95
CA VAL A 500 23.47 -13.80 -6.21
C VAL A 500 24.21 -14.51 -7.35
N VAL A 501 23.46 -15.18 -8.21
CA VAL A 501 23.98 -15.94 -9.36
C VAL A 501 23.20 -15.55 -10.60
N TRP A 502 23.89 -15.32 -11.72
CA TRP A 502 23.24 -15.17 -13.03
C TRP A 502 24.19 -15.70 -14.10
N TYR A 503 23.72 -15.79 -15.35
CA TYR A 503 24.53 -16.29 -16.46
C TYR A 503 24.64 -15.20 -17.52
N LYS A 504 25.87 -14.90 -17.96
CA LYS A 504 26.13 -13.94 -19.05
C LYS A 504 25.82 -14.53 -20.42
N GLU A 505 25.89 -15.85 -20.55
CA GLU A 505 25.56 -16.61 -21.75
C GLU A 505 24.32 -17.48 -21.49
N LYS A 506 23.56 -17.82 -22.54
CA LYS A 506 22.40 -18.73 -22.40
C LYS A 506 22.89 -20.12 -22.00
N ALA A 507 22.89 -20.42 -20.70
CA ALA A 507 23.19 -21.76 -20.21
C ALA A 507 22.14 -22.76 -20.73
N ARG A 508 22.58 -23.99 -21.00
CA ARG A 508 21.80 -24.98 -21.77
C ARG A 508 20.59 -25.58 -21.05
N ASN A 509 20.42 -25.39 -19.73
CA ASN A 509 19.33 -26.00 -18.95
C ASN A 509 18.86 -25.12 -17.78
N HIS A 510 17.87 -24.27 -18.01
CA HIS A 510 17.16 -23.56 -16.95
C HIS A 510 15.72 -24.09 -16.80
N ARG A 511 15.13 -23.96 -15.60
CA ARG A 511 13.74 -24.33 -15.33
C ARG A 511 12.76 -23.19 -15.58
N TYR A 512 13.25 -21.95 -15.59
CA TYR A 512 12.42 -20.82 -15.99
C TYR A 512 12.24 -20.79 -17.51
N ILE A 513 11.15 -20.19 -17.95
CA ILE A 513 10.89 -19.97 -19.37
C ILE A 513 11.07 -18.49 -19.67
N GLU A 514 11.85 -18.21 -20.70
CA GLU A 514 12.09 -16.85 -21.18
C GLU A 514 11.21 -16.59 -22.39
N THR A 515 10.36 -15.56 -22.31
CA THR A 515 9.53 -15.09 -23.42
C THR A 515 10.03 -13.72 -23.90
N ASP A 516 9.35 -13.11 -24.86
CA ASP A 516 9.67 -11.76 -25.32
C ASP A 516 9.39 -10.69 -24.26
N ARG A 517 8.40 -10.93 -23.39
CA ARG A 517 7.92 -9.94 -22.41
C ARG A 517 8.25 -10.29 -20.95
N TYR A 518 8.35 -11.57 -20.62
CA TYR A 518 8.44 -12.03 -19.24
C TYR A 518 9.46 -13.17 -19.05
N TYR A 519 10.01 -13.24 -17.84
CA TYR A 519 10.52 -14.49 -17.28
C TYR A 519 9.41 -15.18 -16.49
N LEU A 520 9.15 -16.44 -16.83
CA LEU A 520 8.17 -17.30 -16.18
C LEU A 520 8.89 -18.23 -15.20
N ILE A 521 8.65 -18.03 -13.90
CA ILE A 521 9.38 -18.69 -12.82
C ILE A 521 8.53 -19.80 -12.20
N PRO A 522 8.94 -21.08 -12.29
CA PRO A 522 8.18 -22.16 -11.70
C PRO A 522 8.16 -22.08 -10.17
N LEU A 523 7.16 -22.71 -9.56
CA LEU A 523 7.02 -22.81 -8.10
C LEU A 523 7.61 -24.13 -7.58
N ARG A 524 8.44 -24.04 -6.53
CA ARG A 524 8.99 -25.21 -5.82
C ARG A 524 7.96 -25.79 -4.86
N SER A 525 7.31 -24.93 -4.09
CA SER A 525 6.22 -25.31 -3.18
C SER A 525 5.32 -24.12 -2.89
N ILE A 526 4.10 -24.44 -2.49
CA ILE A 526 3.10 -23.51 -2.01
C ILE A 526 2.50 -24.18 -0.77
N SER A 527 2.38 -23.43 0.30
CA SER A 527 1.80 -23.89 1.55
C SER A 527 1.03 -22.75 2.22
N THR A 528 0.34 -23.06 3.30
CA THR A 528 -0.40 -22.07 4.10
C THR A 528 0.11 -22.10 5.53
N GLU A 529 0.18 -20.94 6.19
CA GLU A 529 0.51 -20.81 7.60
C GLU A 529 -0.46 -19.84 8.31
N GLU A 530 -0.66 -20.01 9.61
CA GLU A 530 -1.36 -19.02 10.44
C GLU A 530 -0.45 -17.82 10.72
N PHE A 531 -1.02 -16.62 10.68
CA PHE A 531 -0.29 -15.39 10.93
C PHE A 531 -1.14 -14.43 11.75
N ALA A 532 -0.51 -13.76 12.71
CA ALA A 532 -1.09 -12.66 13.46
C ALA A 532 -0.05 -11.54 13.55
N GLY A 533 -0.34 -10.40 12.94
CA GLY A 533 0.61 -9.29 12.88
C GLY A 533 0.18 -8.19 11.92
N TYR A 534 1.04 -7.19 11.75
CA TYR A 534 0.79 -6.12 10.80
C TYR A 534 1.07 -6.57 9.37
N VAL A 535 0.13 -6.23 8.50
CA VAL A 535 0.23 -6.43 7.06
C VAL A 535 0.10 -5.10 6.34
N TYR A 536 0.68 -5.04 5.15
CA TYR A 536 0.95 -3.84 4.39
C TYR A 536 0.53 -4.01 2.93
N ASN A 537 0.20 -2.91 2.27
CA ASN A 537 0.05 -2.88 0.81
C ASN A 537 0.43 -1.48 0.32
N LEU A 538 0.60 -1.29 -0.99
CA LEU A 538 0.87 0.02 -1.56
C LEU A 538 0.06 0.26 -2.83
N GLU A 539 -0.26 1.52 -3.07
CA GLU A 539 -0.99 2.01 -4.25
C GLU A 539 0.01 2.66 -5.20
N VAL A 540 0.11 2.13 -6.42
CA VAL A 540 0.94 2.70 -7.49
C VAL A 540 0.04 3.35 -8.52
N ASP A 541 0.42 4.55 -8.95
CA ASP A 541 -0.29 5.31 -9.98
C ASP A 541 -0.27 4.62 -11.36
N LYS A 542 -1.29 4.86 -12.18
CA LYS A 542 -1.48 4.44 -13.59
C LYS A 542 -1.64 2.94 -13.88
N GLU A 543 -0.77 2.07 -13.37
CA GLU A 543 -0.69 0.66 -13.80
C GLU A 543 -1.19 -0.34 -12.75
N HIS A 544 -1.24 0.06 -11.47
CA HIS A 544 -1.98 -0.68 -10.43
C HIS A 544 -1.45 -2.09 -10.21
N ASN A 545 -0.15 -2.21 -10.39
CA ASN A 545 0.64 -3.38 -10.13
C ASN A 545 2.02 -2.92 -9.69
N TYR A 546 2.79 -3.81 -9.09
CA TYR A 546 4.19 -3.55 -8.76
C TYR A 546 4.94 -4.86 -8.59
N LEU A 547 6.26 -4.79 -8.42
CA LEU A 547 7.08 -5.95 -8.12
C LEU A 547 7.23 -6.17 -6.62
N ALA A 548 6.56 -7.19 -6.09
CA ALA A 548 6.77 -7.74 -4.74
C ALA A 548 7.60 -9.02 -4.84
N ASN A 549 8.73 -9.05 -4.15
CA ASN A 549 9.74 -10.10 -4.25
C ASN A 549 10.16 -10.39 -5.71
N PHE A 550 10.28 -9.32 -6.53
CA PHE A 550 10.54 -9.34 -7.98
C PHE A 550 9.38 -9.84 -8.86
N PHE A 551 8.30 -10.38 -8.28
CA PHE A 551 7.17 -10.89 -9.03
C PHE A 551 6.09 -9.83 -9.19
N LEU A 552 5.43 -9.85 -10.34
CA LEU A 552 4.35 -8.95 -10.65
C LEU A 552 3.10 -9.30 -9.82
N VAL A 553 2.63 -8.34 -9.03
CA VAL A 553 1.45 -8.46 -8.18
C VAL A 553 0.50 -7.31 -8.43
N LYS A 554 -0.79 -7.52 -8.19
CA LYS A 554 -1.80 -6.46 -8.26
C LYS A 554 -1.88 -5.71 -6.93
N ASN A 555 -2.31 -4.45 -7.05
CA ASN A 555 -2.90 -3.74 -5.92
C ASN A 555 -4.32 -4.29 -5.56
N CYS A 556 -4.99 -3.68 -4.58
CA CYS A 556 -6.35 -4.07 -4.16
C CYS A 556 -7.36 -3.93 -5.30
N GLN A 557 -8.37 -4.81 -5.39
CA GLN A 557 -9.42 -4.64 -6.39
C GLN A 557 -10.70 -5.45 -6.05
N ASN A 558 -11.88 -4.90 -5.56
CA ASN A 558 -13.40 -5.06 -5.83
C ASN A 558 -14.10 -3.67 -5.91
N TRP A 559 -13.66 -2.87 -6.84
CA TRP A 559 -13.20 -1.54 -6.43
C TRP A 559 -13.55 -0.47 -7.46
N ILE A 560 -14.02 -0.88 -8.64
CA ILE A 560 -14.27 -0.02 -9.81
C ILE A 560 -15.20 1.15 -9.46
N THR A 561 -16.16 0.93 -8.56
CA THR A 561 -17.08 1.97 -8.04
C THR A 561 -16.84 2.27 -6.56
N SER A 562 -16.50 1.26 -5.75
CA SER A 562 -16.37 1.38 -4.27
C SER A 562 -15.03 1.98 -3.82
N GLN A 563 -14.00 1.98 -4.67
CA GLN A 563 -12.65 2.50 -4.44
C GLN A 563 -12.22 3.51 -5.51
N ALA A 564 -13.12 4.11 -6.28
CA ALA A 564 -12.73 5.07 -7.33
C ALA A 564 -11.88 6.25 -6.82
N LEU A 565 -12.07 6.66 -5.55
CA LEU A 565 -11.19 7.64 -4.88
C LEU A 565 -9.97 7.04 -4.15
N ARG A 566 -9.84 5.72 -4.14
CA ARG A 566 -8.80 4.95 -3.45
C ARG A 566 -7.88 4.19 -4.42
N ASP A 567 -8.19 4.17 -5.72
CA ASP A 567 -7.41 3.47 -6.73
C ASP A 567 -7.71 4.02 -8.17
N PRO A 568 -6.71 4.51 -8.93
CA PRO A 568 -6.89 5.15 -10.25
C PRO A 568 -7.30 4.36 -11.53
N VAL A 569 -7.29 3.01 -11.63
CA VAL A 569 -8.02 2.30 -12.76
C VAL A 569 -9.50 2.08 -12.43
N ALA A 570 -9.96 2.49 -11.24
CA ALA A 570 -11.37 2.50 -10.92
C ALA A 570 -11.89 3.80 -11.44
N GLY A 571 -12.73 3.71 -12.46
CA GLY A 571 -13.32 4.88 -13.05
C GLY A 571 -14.50 4.48 -13.89
N ILE A 572 -15.69 4.77 -13.38
CA ILE A 572 -16.71 5.36 -14.23
C ILE A 572 -16.53 6.87 -14.02
N GLU A 573 -16.39 7.64 -15.10
CA GLU A 573 -16.36 9.09 -14.97
C GLU A 573 -17.68 9.53 -14.30
N PRO A 574 -17.62 10.41 -13.28
CA PRO A 574 -18.82 10.92 -12.65
C PRO A 574 -19.67 11.57 -13.74
N MET A 575 -20.86 11.05 -13.97
CA MET A 575 -21.80 11.61 -14.92
C MET A 575 -22.50 12.78 -14.25
N PRO A 576 -22.23 14.03 -14.64
CA PRO A 576 -22.91 15.19 -14.07
C PRO A 576 -24.39 15.06 -14.39
N ILE A 577 -25.23 15.22 -13.38
CA ILE A 577 -26.67 15.13 -13.54
C ILE A 577 -27.35 15.88 -12.41
N THR A 578 -28.41 16.59 -12.75
CA THR A 578 -29.28 17.30 -11.81
C THR A 578 -30.35 16.37 -11.26
N ALA A 579 -30.96 16.77 -10.13
CA ALA A 579 -32.04 16.00 -9.53
C ALA A 579 -33.28 15.98 -10.44
N GLU A 580 -33.56 17.10 -11.11
CA GLU A 580 -34.63 17.26 -12.09
C GLU A 580 -34.44 16.34 -13.31
N GLU A 581 -33.20 16.20 -13.79
CA GLU A 581 -32.89 15.27 -14.89
C GLU A 581 -33.13 13.81 -14.48
N ILE A 582 -32.75 13.40 -13.27
CA ILE A 582 -33.02 12.06 -12.76
C ILE A 582 -34.53 11.80 -12.71
N VAL A 583 -35.31 12.72 -12.15
CA VAL A 583 -36.78 12.58 -12.07
C VAL A 583 -37.41 12.59 -13.48
N SER A 584 -36.90 13.41 -14.39
CA SER A 584 -37.36 13.45 -15.79
C SER A 584 -37.05 12.14 -16.52
N LEU A 585 -35.90 11.52 -16.26
CA LEU A 585 -35.57 10.20 -16.80
C LEU A 585 -36.51 9.13 -16.22
N ALA A 586 -36.83 9.18 -14.93
CA ALA A 586 -37.75 8.24 -14.30
C ALA A 586 -39.13 8.30 -14.98
N LYS A 587 -39.64 9.51 -15.24
CA LYS A 587 -40.88 9.72 -16.01
C LYS A 587 -40.78 9.16 -17.43
N ARG A 588 -39.67 9.44 -18.12
CA ARG A 588 -39.45 9.01 -19.51
C ARG A 588 -39.45 7.49 -19.65
N TYR A 589 -38.90 6.78 -18.67
CA TYR A 589 -38.85 5.32 -18.65
C TYR A 589 -40.09 4.67 -18.02
N ASP A 590 -41.14 5.45 -17.72
CA ASP A 590 -42.34 4.97 -17.02
C ASP A 590 -42.03 4.20 -15.72
N ALA A 591 -41.00 4.66 -15.00
CA ALA A 591 -40.70 4.15 -13.67
C ALA A 591 -41.82 4.53 -12.69
N ARG A 592 -42.04 3.71 -11.68
CA ARG A 592 -42.92 4.03 -10.55
C ARG A 592 -42.12 4.35 -9.28
N MET A 593 -40.84 4.03 -9.30
CA MET A 593 -39.92 4.20 -8.19
C MET A 593 -38.62 4.87 -8.60
N VAL A 594 -38.06 5.65 -7.68
CA VAL A 594 -36.68 6.14 -7.74
C VAL A 594 -35.92 5.62 -6.53
N ALA A 595 -34.76 5.02 -6.74
CA ALA A 595 -34.01 4.36 -5.68
C ALA A 595 -32.54 4.75 -5.63
N SER A 596 -31.99 4.85 -4.42
CA SER A 596 -30.56 5.01 -4.17
C SER A 596 -29.95 3.65 -3.84
N SER A 597 -28.92 3.26 -4.60
CA SER A 597 -28.27 1.95 -4.53
C SER A 597 -26.83 2.02 -5.05
N TYR A 598 -26.20 0.87 -5.23
CA TYR A 598 -24.81 0.66 -5.66
C TYR A 598 -23.76 1.21 -4.67
N ASN A 599 -22.73 0.39 -4.39
CA ASN A 599 -21.84 0.57 -3.23
C ASN A 599 -22.63 0.68 -1.91
N GLU A 600 -22.38 1.69 -1.08
CA GLU A 600 -23.20 2.01 0.10
C GLU A 600 -23.84 3.40 -0.05
N PRO A 601 -25.17 3.51 -0.26
CA PRO A 601 -25.82 4.78 -0.55
C PRO A 601 -25.89 5.75 0.64
N LEU A 602 -25.74 5.29 1.88
CA LEU A 602 -25.73 6.17 3.06
C LEU A 602 -24.65 7.27 2.98
N ILE A 603 -23.54 7.01 2.29
CA ILE A 603 -22.48 8.01 2.08
C ILE A 603 -22.93 9.14 1.14
N THR A 604 -24.09 9.02 0.51
CA THR A 604 -24.70 9.95 -0.46
C THR A 604 -26.08 10.49 -0.01
N ALA A 605 -26.42 10.32 1.26
CA ALA A 605 -27.75 10.61 1.82
C ALA A 605 -28.29 12.01 1.48
N GLU A 606 -27.46 13.05 1.51
CA GLU A 606 -27.85 14.42 1.16
C GLU A 606 -28.29 14.54 -0.31
N TRP A 607 -27.53 13.94 -1.24
CA TRP A 607 -27.90 13.94 -2.65
C TRP A 607 -29.17 13.12 -2.93
N ALA A 608 -29.31 11.98 -2.27
CA ALA A 608 -30.51 11.17 -2.37
C ALA A 608 -31.75 11.92 -1.86
N LYS A 609 -31.64 12.68 -0.78
CA LYS A 609 -32.74 13.50 -0.25
C LYS A 609 -33.22 14.54 -1.25
N ASP A 610 -32.30 15.22 -1.94
CA ASP A 610 -32.67 16.21 -2.96
C ASP A 610 -33.46 15.57 -4.11
N ILE A 611 -32.95 14.46 -4.65
CA ILE A 611 -33.62 13.71 -5.72
C ILE A 611 -34.99 13.21 -5.27
N PHE A 612 -35.06 12.60 -4.09
CA PHE A 612 -36.30 12.03 -3.57
C PHE A 612 -37.35 13.08 -3.23
N THR A 613 -36.94 14.26 -2.77
CA THR A 613 -37.86 15.38 -2.55
C THR A 613 -38.57 15.76 -3.85
N LEU A 614 -37.86 15.80 -4.98
CA LEU A 614 -38.45 16.07 -6.28
C LEU A 614 -39.28 14.88 -6.79
N ALA A 615 -38.75 13.65 -6.65
CA ALA A 615 -39.45 12.45 -7.08
C ALA A 615 -40.81 12.30 -6.38
N LYS A 616 -40.89 12.57 -5.07
CA LYS A 616 -42.16 12.50 -4.34
C LYS A 616 -43.18 13.54 -4.77
N LYS A 617 -42.75 14.77 -5.13
CA LYS A 617 -43.66 15.78 -5.69
C LYS A 617 -44.31 15.32 -6.99
N GLU A 618 -43.61 14.45 -7.73
CA GLU A 618 -44.06 13.87 -9.00
C GLU A 618 -44.74 12.51 -8.83
N GLY A 619 -45.02 12.09 -7.60
CA GLY A 619 -45.78 10.88 -7.29
C GLY A 619 -44.98 9.57 -7.30
N PHE A 620 -43.66 9.62 -7.46
CA PHE A 620 -42.82 8.42 -7.37
C PHE A 620 -42.73 7.92 -5.93
N LYS A 621 -42.69 6.59 -5.77
CA LYS A 621 -42.21 5.97 -4.54
C LYS A 621 -40.68 6.01 -4.51
N THR A 622 -40.12 6.05 -3.31
CA THR A 622 -38.68 6.26 -3.11
C THR A 622 -38.09 5.18 -2.22
N ALA A 623 -36.87 4.73 -2.55
CA ALA A 623 -36.27 3.59 -1.85
C ALA A 623 -34.75 3.71 -1.61
N PHE A 624 -34.29 3.23 -0.45
CA PHE A 624 -32.87 3.02 -0.15
C PHE A 624 -32.51 1.53 -0.16
N ILE A 625 -31.41 1.16 -0.81
CA ILE A 625 -30.87 -0.21 -0.83
C ILE A 625 -29.47 -0.19 -0.20
N SER A 626 -29.35 -0.61 1.06
CA SER A 626 -28.17 -0.36 1.90
C SER A 626 -27.68 -1.61 2.64
N ASN A 627 -26.41 -1.59 3.05
CA ASN A 627 -25.80 -2.57 3.94
C ASN A 627 -26.32 -2.49 5.40
N GLY A 628 -27.15 -1.49 5.72
CA GLY A 628 -27.77 -1.33 7.03
C GLY A 628 -26.85 -0.75 8.10
N ASN A 629 -25.67 -0.25 7.76
CA ASN A 629 -24.75 0.41 8.71
C ASN A 629 -25.17 1.86 8.96
N ALA A 630 -26.46 2.13 9.23
CA ALA A 630 -27.00 3.47 9.40
C ALA A 630 -26.83 3.98 10.83
N THR A 631 -26.80 5.30 10.98
CA THR A 631 -27.01 5.96 12.28
C THR A 631 -28.47 6.34 12.45
N LYS A 632 -28.88 6.66 13.68
CA LYS A 632 -30.22 7.21 13.92
C LYS A 632 -30.44 8.52 13.13
N GLU A 633 -29.43 9.37 13.13
CA GLU A 633 -29.48 10.71 12.55
C GLU A 633 -29.72 10.68 11.04
N VAL A 634 -29.07 9.78 10.30
CA VAL A 634 -29.31 9.65 8.85
C VAL A 634 -30.69 9.06 8.54
N LEU A 635 -31.20 8.15 9.37
CA LEU A 635 -32.56 7.61 9.21
C LEU A 635 -33.61 8.70 9.44
N GLU A 636 -33.47 9.50 10.49
CA GLU A 636 -34.34 10.65 10.79
C GLU A 636 -34.33 11.67 9.64
N TYR A 637 -33.14 11.93 9.08
CA TYR A 637 -32.94 12.83 7.95
C TYR A 637 -33.60 12.35 6.66
N LEU A 638 -33.54 11.05 6.37
CA LEU A 638 -34.10 10.46 5.14
C LEU A 638 -35.59 10.15 5.23
N ARG A 639 -36.14 9.98 6.44
CA ARG A 639 -37.53 9.56 6.66
C ARG A 639 -38.59 10.35 5.90
N PRO A 640 -38.55 11.70 5.85
CA PRO A 640 -39.61 12.46 5.18
C PRO A 640 -39.71 12.17 3.68
N VAL A 641 -38.59 11.76 3.07
CA VAL A 641 -38.45 11.66 1.62
C VAL A 641 -38.27 10.23 1.13
N THR A 642 -38.19 9.23 2.01
CA THR A 642 -37.97 7.83 1.64
C THR A 642 -39.15 6.98 2.11
N ASP A 643 -39.69 6.14 1.22
CA ASP A 643 -40.84 5.28 1.52
C ASP A 643 -40.41 3.85 1.89
N CYS A 644 -39.43 3.31 1.16
CA CYS A 644 -39.00 1.91 1.25
C CYS A 644 -37.52 1.80 1.61
N TYR A 645 -37.17 0.74 2.33
CA TYR A 645 -35.79 0.45 2.70
C TYR A 645 -35.54 -1.04 2.53
N LYS A 646 -34.46 -1.38 1.82
CA LYS A 646 -33.96 -2.74 1.73
C LYS A 646 -32.62 -2.83 2.43
N VAL A 647 -32.49 -3.78 3.34
CA VAL A 647 -31.29 -3.97 4.16
C VAL A 647 -30.61 -5.30 3.83
N ASP A 648 -29.30 -5.26 3.56
CA ASP A 648 -28.49 -6.48 3.48
C ASP A 648 -28.06 -6.96 4.87
N LEU A 649 -28.75 -7.97 5.41
CA LEU A 649 -28.32 -8.68 6.62
C LEU A 649 -27.33 -9.79 6.23
N LYS A 650 -26.04 -9.52 6.38
CA LYS A 650 -24.95 -10.35 5.83
C LYS A 650 -24.56 -11.56 6.68
N SER A 651 -24.77 -11.52 7.99
CA SER A 651 -24.40 -12.58 8.92
C SER A 651 -25.08 -12.33 10.28
N MET A 652 -25.30 -13.36 11.09
CA MET A 652 -25.66 -13.20 12.51
C MET A 652 -24.46 -13.34 13.44
N GLN A 653 -23.25 -13.32 12.88
CA GLN A 653 -22.01 -13.42 13.63
C GLN A 653 -21.26 -12.10 13.60
N ASP A 654 -21.10 -11.48 14.77
CA ASP A 654 -20.46 -10.17 14.91
C ASP A 654 -18.99 -10.17 14.42
N ARG A 655 -18.28 -11.30 14.59
CA ARG A 655 -16.93 -11.52 14.02
C ARG A 655 -16.90 -11.37 12.49
N ASN A 656 -17.96 -11.79 11.79
CA ASN A 656 -18.02 -11.74 10.34
C ASN A 656 -18.30 -10.30 9.87
N TYR A 657 -19.14 -9.55 10.57
CA TYR A 657 -19.35 -8.12 10.30
C TYR A 657 -18.10 -7.29 10.54
N ARG A 658 -17.33 -7.56 11.61
CA ARG A 658 -16.05 -6.87 11.84
C ARG A 658 -15.08 -7.07 10.69
N LYS A 659 -15.02 -8.26 10.07
CA LYS A 659 -14.20 -8.52 8.86
C LYS A 659 -14.62 -7.66 7.67
N LEU A 660 -15.90 -7.28 7.59
CA LEU A 660 -16.43 -6.42 6.53
C LEU A 660 -16.20 -4.93 6.85
N GLY A 661 -15.95 -4.57 8.11
CA GLY A 661 -15.83 -3.17 8.55
C GLY A 661 -17.11 -2.59 9.14
N GLY A 662 -18.01 -3.43 9.66
CA GLY A 662 -19.23 -3.00 10.35
C GLY A 662 -19.44 -3.75 11.66
N LEU A 663 -20.51 -3.41 12.38
CA LEU A 663 -20.95 -4.11 13.59
C LEU A 663 -22.32 -4.72 13.36
N LEU A 664 -22.51 -5.96 13.81
CA LEU A 664 -23.81 -6.65 13.68
C LEU A 664 -24.91 -5.85 14.38
N SER A 665 -24.61 -5.37 15.59
CA SER A 665 -25.56 -4.61 16.41
C SER A 665 -26.12 -3.39 15.68
N THR A 666 -25.29 -2.67 14.92
CA THR A 666 -25.72 -1.48 14.16
C THR A 666 -26.72 -1.85 13.07
N VAL A 667 -26.51 -2.98 12.39
CA VAL A 667 -27.41 -3.44 11.32
C VAL A 667 -28.74 -3.90 11.89
N LEU A 668 -28.72 -4.68 12.98
CA LEU A 668 -29.94 -5.08 13.68
C LEU A 668 -30.70 -3.85 14.21
N GLU A 669 -30.01 -2.92 14.87
CA GLU A 669 -30.64 -1.70 15.35
C GLU A 669 -31.26 -0.89 14.21
N THR A 670 -30.59 -0.82 13.05
CA THR A 670 -31.11 -0.15 11.85
C THR A 670 -32.40 -0.81 11.35
N ILE A 671 -32.47 -2.13 11.26
CA ILE A 671 -33.69 -2.84 10.83
C ILE A 671 -34.85 -2.55 11.78
N SER A 672 -34.63 -2.65 13.10
CA SER A 672 -35.67 -2.34 14.10
C SER A 672 -36.18 -0.91 13.96
N ARG A 673 -35.25 0.07 13.91
CA ARG A 673 -35.59 1.49 13.78
C ARG A 673 -36.34 1.79 12.50
N LEU A 674 -35.99 1.18 11.37
CA LEU A 674 -36.70 1.38 10.11
C LEU A 674 -38.18 0.96 10.22
N VAL A 675 -38.46 -0.17 10.87
CA VAL A 675 -39.84 -0.61 11.11
C VAL A 675 -40.56 0.32 12.09
N GLU A 676 -39.91 0.68 13.20
CA GLU A 676 -40.44 1.62 14.20
C GLU A 676 -40.79 2.99 13.60
N MET A 677 -40.00 3.47 12.64
CA MET A 677 -40.20 4.73 11.94
C MET A 677 -41.22 4.63 10.80
N GLY A 678 -41.78 3.45 10.54
CA GLY A 678 -42.83 3.22 9.55
C GLY A 678 -42.34 3.26 8.10
N PHE A 679 -41.08 2.87 7.84
CA PHE A 679 -40.64 2.54 6.48
C PHE A 679 -41.24 1.19 6.06
N TRP A 680 -41.46 0.99 4.75
CA TRP A 680 -41.59 -0.38 4.25
C TRP A 680 -40.20 -1.03 4.23
N VAL A 681 -40.04 -2.19 4.88
CA VAL A 681 -38.74 -2.84 5.04
C VAL A 681 -38.75 -4.23 4.43
N GLU A 682 -37.80 -4.52 3.55
CA GLU A 682 -37.47 -5.87 3.11
C GLU A 682 -36.00 -6.18 3.45
N VAL A 683 -35.72 -7.41 3.87
CA VAL A 683 -34.37 -7.83 4.29
C VAL A 683 -33.86 -8.88 3.35
N VAL A 684 -32.60 -8.75 2.95
CA VAL A 684 -31.94 -9.71 2.06
C VAL A 684 -30.72 -10.28 2.75
N THR A 685 -30.58 -11.59 2.68
CA THR A 685 -29.38 -12.32 3.07
C THR A 685 -28.86 -13.04 1.84
N LEU A 686 -27.68 -12.61 1.36
CA LEU A 686 -26.92 -13.40 0.40
C LEU A 686 -26.35 -14.60 1.17
N VAL A 687 -26.90 -15.78 0.91
CA VAL A 687 -26.45 -17.01 1.57
C VAL A 687 -25.17 -17.45 0.88
N VAL A 688 -24.11 -17.65 1.66
CA VAL A 688 -22.78 -17.99 1.18
C VAL A 688 -22.32 -19.27 1.90
N PRO A 689 -22.12 -20.38 1.15
CA PRO A 689 -21.72 -21.66 1.74
C PRO A 689 -20.47 -21.56 2.63
N GLY A 690 -20.55 -22.11 3.84
CA GLY A 690 -19.47 -22.11 4.82
C GLY A 690 -19.20 -20.75 5.49
N PHE A 691 -19.96 -19.70 5.16
CA PHE A 691 -19.80 -18.37 5.76
C PHE A 691 -20.99 -17.97 6.64
N ASN A 692 -22.22 -18.13 6.14
CA ASN A 692 -23.45 -17.74 6.86
C ASN A 692 -24.65 -18.69 6.59
N ASP A 693 -24.41 -19.89 6.05
CA ASP A 693 -25.45 -20.84 5.63
C ASP A 693 -25.78 -21.93 6.66
N SER A 694 -25.18 -21.89 7.85
CA SER A 694 -25.49 -22.83 8.92
C SER A 694 -26.92 -22.64 9.43
N ASP A 695 -27.60 -23.73 9.79
CA ASP A 695 -28.99 -23.65 10.25
C ASP A 695 -29.14 -22.79 11.51
N ASP A 696 -28.15 -22.78 12.40
CA ASP A 696 -28.18 -21.95 13.61
C ASP A 696 -28.16 -20.45 13.26
N GLU A 697 -27.36 -20.06 12.28
CA GLU A 697 -27.25 -18.68 11.80
C GLU A 697 -28.51 -18.25 11.03
N LEU A 698 -29.02 -19.11 10.15
CA LEU A 698 -30.28 -18.86 9.43
C LEU A 698 -31.47 -18.78 10.39
N ARG A 699 -31.57 -19.68 11.37
CA ARG A 699 -32.61 -19.61 12.43
C ARG A 699 -32.44 -18.37 13.30
N ALA A 700 -31.21 -17.94 13.59
CA ALA A 700 -30.97 -16.70 14.32
C ALA A 700 -31.46 -15.47 13.54
N ALA A 701 -31.18 -15.41 12.23
CA ALA A 701 -31.65 -14.33 11.37
C ALA A 701 -33.18 -14.30 11.31
N ALA A 702 -33.80 -15.45 11.03
CA ALA A 702 -35.26 -15.56 10.94
C ALA A 702 -35.95 -15.18 12.27
N ARG A 703 -35.48 -15.71 13.41
CA ARG A 703 -36.04 -15.36 14.74
C ARG A 703 -35.89 -13.89 15.06
N TYR A 704 -34.76 -13.30 14.71
CA TYR A 704 -34.55 -11.86 14.88
C TYR A 704 -35.56 -11.07 14.04
N LEU A 705 -35.74 -11.40 12.76
CA LEU A 705 -36.70 -10.71 11.89
C LEU A 705 -38.13 -10.85 12.41
N VAL A 706 -38.53 -12.05 12.85
CA VAL A 706 -39.84 -12.28 13.49
C VAL A 706 -40.03 -11.43 14.74
N SER A 707 -38.97 -11.27 15.56
CA SER A 707 -39.01 -10.43 16.76
C SER A 707 -39.22 -8.94 16.44
N VAL A 708 -38.83 -8.50 15.24
CA VAL A 708 -39.11 -7.14 14.76
C VAL A 708 -40.50 -7.09 14.14
N SER A 709 -40.77 -7.95 13.16
CA SER A 709 -42.11 -8.16 12.59
C SER A 709 -42.15 -9.43 11.72
N PRO A 710 -43.15 -10.31 11.89
CA PRO A 710 -43.32 -11.50 11.05
C PRO A 710 -43.72 -11.17 9.59
N ASP A 711 -44.07 -9.90 9.32
CA ASP A 711 -44.49 -9.41 8.01
C ASP A 711 -43.33 -8.90 7.15
N ILE A 712 -42.09 -8.84 7.68
CA ILE A 712 -40.91 -8.46 6.90
C ILE A 712 -40.64 -9.54 5.85
N PRO A 713 -40.68 -9.23 4.55
CA PRO A 713 -40.20 -10.14 3.52
C PRO A 713 -38.71 -10.40 3.72
N TRP A 714 -38.36 -11.67 3.89
CA TRP A 714 -36.97 -12.11 3.94
C TRP A 714 -36.57 -12.80 2.65
N HIS A 715 -35.58 -12.25 1.96
CA HIS A 715 -35.05 -12.84 0.74
C HIS A 715 -33.73 -13.53 1.03
N VAL A 716 -33.70 -14.83 0.79
CA VAL A 716 -32.47 -15.63 0.79
C VAL A 716 -32.01 -15.80 -0.65
N THR A 717 -30.88 -15.20 -0.99
CA THR A 717 -30.39 -15.14 -2.38
C THR A 717 -29.14 -15.98 -2.55
N ALA A 718 -29.00 -16.62 -3.71
CA ALA A 718 -27.83 -17.41 -4.01
C ALA A 718 -26.61 -16.51 -4.21
N PHE A 719 -25.55 -16.85 -3.50
CA PHE A 719 -24.20 -16.47 -3.86
C PHE A 719 -23.75 -17.22 -5.11
N HIS A 720 -23.19 -16.49 -6.06
CA HIS A 720 -22.33 -17.05 -7.09
C HIS A 720 -20.90 -16.57 -6.83
N LYS A 721 -19.93 -17.44 -7.10
CA LYS A 721 -18.52 -17.09 -7.10
C LYS A 721 -18.33 -15.94 -8.07
N ASP A 722 -17.95 -14.80 -7.53
CA ASP A 722 -17.52 -13.67 -8.31
C ASP A 722 -16.34 -13.03 -7.62
N TYR A 723 -15.55 -12.35 -8.42
CA TYR A 723 -14.62 -11.36 -7.90
C TYR A 723 -13.49 -11.95 -7.00
N LYS A 724 -13.60 -11.92 -5.66
CA LYS A 724 -12.64 -12.46 -4.68
C LYS A 724 -13.27 -13.29 -3.58
N MET A 725 -14.55 -13.59 -3.67
CA MET A 725 -15.12 -14.65 -2.85
C MET A 725 -15.27 -15.84 -3.81
N THR A 726 -14.28 -16.75 -3.80
CA THR A 726 -14.28 -17.93 -4.69
C THR A 726 -14.15 -19.25 -3.92
N ASP A 727 -13.93 -19.19 -2.60
CA ASP A 727 -13.76 -20.39 -1.78
C ASP A 727 -15.09 -21.05 -1.47
N PRO A 728 -16.14 -20.30 -1.08
CA PRO A 728 -17.48 -20.86 -1.01
C PRO A 728 -17.90 -21.36 -2.39
N GLU A 729 -18.47 -22.57 -2.44
CA GLU A 729 -19.18 -23.02 -3.64
C GLU A 729 -20.31 -22.06 -4.00
N ASN A 730 -20.75 -22.08 -5.27
CA ASN A 730 -22.01 -21.42 -5.62
C ASN A 730 -23.10 -21.99 -4.70
N THR A 731 -24.02 -21.13 -4.25
CA THR A 731 -25.09 -21.60 -3.36
C THR A 731 -25.98 -22.56 -4.14
N PRO A 732 -26.09 -23.82 -3.69
CA PRO A 732 -26.96 -24.77 -4.36
C PRO A 732 -28.43 -24.44 -4.05
N PRO A 733 -29.38 -24.71 -4.98
CA PRO A 733 -30.80 -24.44 -4.76
C PRO A 733 -31.34 -25.02 -3.45
N GLU A 734 -30.84 -26.19 -3.06
CA GLU A 734 -31.24 -26.91 -1.84
C GLU A 734 -30.94 -26.10 -0.57
N THR A 735 -29.83 -25.34 -0.56
CA THR A 735 -29.47 -24.47 0.56
C THR A 735 -30.45 -23.31 0.69
N LEU A 736 -30.90 -22.73 -0.41
CA LEU A 736 -31.92 -21.67 -0.37
C LEU A 736 -33.28 -22.22 0.05
N ILE A 737 -33.68 -23.39 -0.49
CA ILE A 737 -34.92 -24.07 -0.09
C ILE A 737 -34.92 -24.37 1.41
N ARG A 738 -33.80 -24.85 1.95
CA ARG A 738 -33.61 -25.07 3.39
C ARG A 738 -33.76 -23.76 4.18
N ALA A 739 -33.12 -22.68 3.74
CA ALA A 739 -33.21 -21.39 4.41
C ALA A 739 -34.64 -20.82 4.41
N VAL A 740 -35.39 -21.02 3.30
CA VAL A 740 -36.81 -20.67 3.21
C VAL A 740 -37.65 -21.44 4.23
N GLN A 741 -37.46 -22.76 4.32
CA GLN A 741 -38.17 -23.60 5.30
C GLN A 741 -37.90 -23.13 6.73
N ILE A 742 -36.63 -22.88 7.07
CA ILE A 742 -36.23 -22.32 8.36
C ILE A 742 -36.93 -20.99 8.65
N GLY A 743 -37.06 -20.12 7.65
CA GLY A 743 -37.76 -18.84 7.79
C GLY A 743 -39.24 -19.01 8.15
N TYR A 744 -39.95 -19.90 7.45
CA TYR A 744 -41.34 -20.21 7.75
C TYR A 744 -41.52 -20.89 9.11
N GLU A 745 -40.66 -21.85 9.46
CA GLU A 745 -40.66 -22.53 10.76
C GLU A 745 -40.44 -21.55 11.93
N ALA A 746 -39.62 -20.52 11.73
CA ALA A 746 -39.40 -19.47 12.72
C ALA A 746 -40.60 -18.51 12.87
N GLY A 747 -41.53 -18.48 11.91
CA GLY A 747 -42.75 -17.68 11.95
C GLY A 747 -42.81 -16.50 10.97
N LEU A 748 -41.88 -16.39 10.01
CA LEU A 748 -42.00 -15.40 8.94
C LEU A 748 -43.14 -15.77 7.99
N ARG A 749 -43.91 -14.78 7.54
CA ARG A 749 -45.03 -15.00 6.61
C ARG A 749 -44.62 -14.99 5.14
N PHE A 750 -43.51 -14.34 4.83
CA PHE A 750 -43.02 -14.16 3.46
C PHE A 750 -41.52 -14.40 3.42
N VAL A 751 -41.13 -15.53 2.80
CA VAL A 751 -39.72 -15.87 2.61
C VAL A 751 -39.51 -16.27 1.15
N TYR A 752 -38.54 -15.63 0.52
CA TYR A 752 -38.27 -15.72 -0.91
C TYR A 752 -36.90 -16.31 -1.18
N ALA A 753 -36.81 -17.25 -2.12
CA ALA A 753 -35.54 -17.70 -2.67
C ALA A 753 -35.27 -16.99 -3.99
N GLY A 754 -34.06 -16.43 -4.16
CA GLY A 754 -33.72 -15.63 -5.34
C GLY A 754 -32.35 -15.94 -5.95
N ASN A 755 -32.06 -15.29 -7.08
CA ASN A 755 -30.85 -15.45 -7.91
C ASN A 755 -30.64 -16.82 -8.59
N LEU A 756 -31.62 -17.73 -8.52
CA LEU A 756 -31.60 -19.03 -9.22
C LEU A 756 -32.96 -19.28 -9.90
N PRO A 757 -33.31 -18.50 -10.94
CA PRO A 757 -34.65 -18.50 -11.53
C PRO A 757 -35.04 -19.89 -12.03
N GLY A 758 -36.21 -20.38 -11.61
CA GLY A 758 -36.73 -21.70 -11.97
C GLY A 758 -36.06 -22.90 -11.27
N MET A 759 -35.05 -22.68 -10.42
CA MET A 759 -34.35 -23.78 -9.72
C MET A 759 -34.78 -23.94 -8.26
N VAL A 760 -35.51 -22.97 -7.69
CA VAL A 760 -35.88 -22.91 -6.27
C VAL A 760 -37.35 -23.24 -6.03
N ARG A 761 -37.94 -24.10 -6.88
CA ARG A 761 -39.36 -24.48 -6.85
C ARG A 761 -40.24 -23.22 -6.94
N ASP A 762 -41.29 -23.16 -6.13
CA ASP A 762 -42.27 -22.08 -6.14
C ASP A 762 -41.94 -20.92 -5.17
N TYR A 763 -40.75 -20.93 -4.55
CA TYR A 763 -40.35 -19.93 -3.54
C TYR A 763 -39.97 -18.56 -4.13
N GLU A 764 -40.15 -18.34 -5.44
CA GLU A 764 -40.11 -17.03 -6.08
C GLU A 764 -41.48 -16.30 -6.01
N ASN A 765 -42.55 -17.06 -5.74
CA ASN A 765 -43.93 -16.59 -5.81
C ASN A 765 -44.43 -16.05 -4.48
N THR A 766 -45.35 -15.09 -4.52
CA THR A 766 -46.07 -14.62 -3.33
C THR A 766 -47.36 -15.41 -3.16
N TYR A 767 -47.55 -16.01 -1.98
CA TYR A 767 -48.76 -16.72 -1.58
C TYR A 767 -49.45 -15.99 -0.43
N CYS A 768 -50.77 -16.14 -0.33
CA CYS A 768 -51.50 -15.66 0.83
C CYS A 768 -51.09 -16.47 2.07
N PRO A 769 -50.71 -15.84 3.20
CA PRO A 769 -50.30 -16.58 4.39
C PRO A 769 -51.45 -17.36 5.05
N ASP A 770 -52.70 -16.94 4.84
CA ASP A 770 -53.87 -17.58 5.47
C ASP A 770 -54.47 -18.71 4.61
N CYS A 771 -54.76 -18.46 3.33
CA CYS A 771 -55.44 -19.43 2.46
C CYS A 771 -54.53 -20.10 1.42
N HIS A 772 -53.24 -19.73 1.38
CA HIS A 772 -52.24 -20.25 0.43
C HIS A 772 -52.57 -20.07 -1.06
N ALA A 773 -53.52 -19.20 -1.41
CA ALA A 773 -53.76 -18.82 -2.80
C ALA A 773 -52.51 -18.17 -3.40
N LEU A 774 -52.15 -18.55 -4.63
CA LEU A 774 -51.08 -17.92 -5.40
C LEU A 774 -51.50 -16.49 -5.79
N LEU A 775 -50.79 -15.50 -5.26
CA LEU A 775 -51.11 -14.07 -5.43
C LEU A 775 -50.28 -13.40 -6.50
N VAL A 776 -48.97 -13.69 -6.54
CA VAL A 776 -48.06 -13.17 -7.55
C VAL A 776 -47.16 -14.29 -8.03
N LYS A 777 -47.25 -14.63 -9.31
CA LYS A 777 -46.39 -15.63 -9.94
C LYS A 777 -45.19 -14.97 -10.59
N ARG A 778 -43.99 -15.48 -10.32
CA ARG A 778 -42.72 -14.94 -10.82
C ARG A 778 -41.89 -16.00 -11.54
N TYR A 779 -40.99 -15.52 -12.38
CA TYR A 779 -39.84 -16.27 -12.87
C TYR A 779 -38.64 -15.33 -12.90
N GLY A 780 -37.75 -15.45 -11.92
CA GLY A 780 -36.76 -14.42 -11.61
C GLY A 780 -37.43 -13.06 -11.36
N TYR A 781 -37.04 -12.05 -12.12
CA TYR A 781 -37.54 -10.67 -11.98
C TYR A 781 -38.79 -10.37 -12.83
N ARG A 782 -39.41 -11.36 -13.46
CA ARG A 782 -40.60 -11.17 -14.30
C ARG A 782 -41.85 -11.60 -13.55
N ILE A 783 -42.88 -10.75 -13.57
CA ILE A 783 -44.23 -11.10 -13.13
C ILE A 783 -44.95 -11.84 -14.26
N LEU A 784 -45.43 -13.05 -13.97
CA LEU A 784 -46.19 -13.90 -14.89
C LEU A 784 -47.70 -13.85 -14.61
N ASP A 785 -48.09 -13.57 -13.37
CA ASP A 785 -49.48 -13.46 -12.92
C ASP A 785 -49.54 -12.58 -11.67
N TYR A 786 -50.58 -11.74 -11.53
CA TYR A 786 -50.76 -10.81 -10.41
C TYR A 786 -52.25 -10.70 -10.05
N LYS A 787 -52.58 -11.02 -8.80
CA LYS A 787 -53.96 -11.16 -8.31
C LYS A 787 -54.29 -10.35 -7.06
N ILE A 788 -53.31 -9.64 -6.50
CA ILE A 788 -53.55 -8.80 -5.31
C ILE A 788 -54.45 -7.63 -5.73
N THR A 789 -55.48 -7.33 -4.93
CA THR A 789 -56.37 -6.20 -5.23
C THR A 789 -55.65 -4.86 -5.06
N PRO A 790 -56.15 -3.76 -5.64
CA PRO A 790 -55.57 -2.42 -5.45
C PRO A 790 -55.47 -2.00 -3.97
N GLU A 791 -56.35 -2.50 -3.10
CA GLU A 791 -56.33 -2.28 -1.65
C GLU A 791 -55.31 -3.17 -0.92
N GLY A 792 -54.53 -3.97 -1.64
CA GLY A 792 -53.53 -4.87 -1.07
C GLY A 792 -54.11 -6.13 -0.45
N ARG A 793 -55.22 -6.68 -0.98
CA ARG A 793 -55.91 -7.84 -0.38
C ARG A 793 -55.82 -9.08 -1.24
N CYS A 794 -55.86 -10.24 -0.58
CA CYS A 794 -56.05 -11.53 -1.24
C CYS A 794 -57.50 -11.62 -1.79
N PRO A 795 -57.70 -11.91 -3.08
CA PRO A 795 -59.05 -12.01 -3.65
C PRO A 795 -59.81 -13.25 -3.17
N SER A 796 -59.11 -14.28 -2.65
CA SER A 796 -59.73 -15.54 -2.23
C SER A 796 -60.26 -15.51 -0.80
N CYS A 797 -59.58 -14.84 0.14
CA CYS A 797 -59.98 -14.80 1.55
C CYS A 797 -60.03 -13.39 2.16
N ASN A 798 -59.81 -12.35 1.35
CA ASN A 798 -59.82 -10.93 1.75
C ASN A 798 -58.75 -10.52 2.79
N ARG A 799 -57.78 -11.40 3.08
CA ARG A 799 -56.64 -11.11 3.96
C ARG A 799 -55.84 -9.93 3.40
N SER A 800 -55.55 -8.94 4.24
CA SER A 800 -54.61 -7.87 3.93
C SER A 800 -53.21 -8.45 3.79
N ILE A 801 -52.56 -8.19 2.65
CA ILE A 801 -51.20 -8.61 2.34
C ILE A 801 -50.29 -7.40 2.61
N PRO A 802 -49.36 -7.47 3.56
CA PRO A 802 -48.46 -6.36 3.87
C PRO A 802 -47.62 -5.99 2.66
N GLY A 803 -47.64 -4.71 2.27
CA GLY A 803 -46.86 -4.21 1.13
C GLY A 803 -47.42 -2.90 0.58
N ILE A 804 -46.80 -2.41 -0.48
CA ILE A 804 -47.24 -1.28 -1.27
C ILE A 804 -47.65 -1.83 -2.65
N TRP A 805 -48.96 -1.87 -2.91
CA TRP A 805 -49.56 -2.49 -4.08
C TRP A 805 -50.19 -1.45 -5.01
N TRP A 806 -50.53 -1.87 -6.23
CA TRP A 806 -51.17 -1.06 -7.26
C TRP A 806 -52.04 -1.90 -8.18
#